data_AF-A0A849FIR5-F1
#
_entry.id   AF-A0A849FIR5-F1
#
_cell.length_a   1.000
_cell.length_b   1.000
_cell.length_c   1.000
_cell.angle_alpha   90.00
_cell.angle_beta   90.00
_cell.angle_gamma   90.00
#
_symmetry.space_group_name_H-M   'P 1'
#
loop_
_entity.id
_entity.type
_entity.pdbx_description
1 polymer ?
#
loop_
_entity_poly.entity_id
_entity_poly.type
_entity_poly.pdbx_seq_one_letter_code
_entity_poly.pdbx_strand_id
1 'polypeptide(L)'
;MIHRFKFKTSSYSFFLFFFLFFVACKNNTAQIENHAFTNELIKETSPYLLQHAHNPVNWKPWSDQVFAEATKEDKLVIISIGYSSCHWCHVMEEETFEDEKVAEIMNTNFISIKVDREERPDVDQVYMTAVQLMTGNGGWPLNVIVLPNGKPIYGGTYHTNAQWSEILLKINTLYKDDPKKANEYSDMVANGIQDLNLIKPSDATAELSPTLIDDAISQWKPNWDLKWGGNSGAQKFMLPGNLDFLMDYGVLSGKDDALAHVKNTLDQMTKGGIYDHVAGGFYRYSTDSQWNIPHFEKMLYDNAQLISLYSKAYTLFNNPVYKQIALETIAFLQKEMKNKEGGYFAAIDADSEGEEGKYYVWTDEELKRHIDKEYDLFTAYYSTASSKKMEGDKIVLRKNRDDETFAKEHQLSLSRLSELKGIWRTSLLEARKERVKPRIDDKIIVSWNALLINGYVDAFKAFGDQKFLDEAKVIYNTIKEAAYNDNQLVHSYKKGSKRSEGFLEDYAFLANASLNLYSASLDAKYLIFSQQLVKSIEEKFKDEATDFYKFNSSNSLIANIIKNDDGVIPSPNAVMCHNLIQLGHIEYNKDYMKSAESMLKSMQPLLQESVVSYTLWASSFLKKIYPYYEIAVVGTDARTLTSNLHKKHLPNTLIVGSTKESELALFEGRYVSDGTYIYVCRDNTCKLPVDTVEGALEQLQNF
;
A
#
# COMPACT_ATOMS: atom_id res chain seq x y z
N MET A 1 -50.88 -49.47 44.15
CA MET A 1 -50.55 -50.85 44.57
C MET A 1 -49.26 -50.76 45.39
N ILE A 2 -49.35 -50.79 46.73
CA ILE A 2 -48.73 -51.81 47.63
C ILE A 2 -47.19 -51.77 47.61
N HIS A 3 -46.37 -51.70 48.67
CA HIS A 3 -46.42 -51.59 50.14
C HIS A 3 -45.03 -51.05 50.58
N ARG A 4 -44.95 -50.01 51.42
CA ARG A 4 -44.38 -49.99 52.80
C ARG A 4 -43.40 -51.11 53.19
N PHE A 5 -42.25 -50.75 53.77
CA PHE A 5 -41.80 -51.09 55.16
C PHE A 5 -40.52 -50.28 55.54
N LYS A 6 -40.64 -49.24 56.37
CA LYS A 6 -40.02 -49.03 57.72
C LYS A 6 -38.63 -49.68 57.95
N PHE A 7 -37.65 -48.90 58.44
CA PHE A 7 -37.23 -48.89 59.86
C PHE A 7 -36.22 -47.77 60.21
N LYS A 8 -36.51 -47.14 61.35
CA LYS A 8 -35.71 -46.46 62.39
C LYS A 8 -34.28 -45.91 62.16
N THR A 9 -34.20 -44.62 62.53
CA THR A 9 -33.30 -43.95 63.51
C THR A 9 -31.85 -43.62 63.16
N SER A 10 -31.63 -42.30 63.20
CA SER A 10 -30.61 -41.57 63.96
C SER A 10 -29.47 -40.97 63.17
N SER A 11 -29.28 -39.68 63.46
CA SER A 11 -28.00 -39.05 63.73
C SER A 11 -27.27 -38.28 62.61
N TYR A 12 -27.12 -36.98 62.92
CA TYR A 12 -26.05 -36.03 62.58
C TYR A 12 -26.21 -35.08 61.38
N SER A 13 -26.61 -33.86 61.75
CA SER A 13 -26.03 -32.55 61.40
C SER A 13 -25.57 -32.33 59.96
N PHE A 14 -26.44 -31.66 59.20
CA PHE A 14 -26.12 -30.95 57.99
C PHE A 14 -25.25 -29.72 58.32
N PHE A 15 -23.92 -29.87 58.28
CA PHE A 15 -23.01 -28.72 58.20
C PHE A 15 -22.93 -28.30 56.73
N LEU A 16 -23.62 -27.21 56.39
CA LEU A 16 -23.48 -26.53 55.11
C LEU A 16 -22.07 -25.90 55.10
N PHE A 17 -21.13 -26.49 54.36
CA PHE A 17 -19.82 -25.89 54.12
C PHE A 17 -20.02 -24.65 53.23
N PHE A 18 -19.90 -23.47 53.84
CA PHE A 18 -19.76 -22.19 53.16
C PHE A 18 -18.36 -22.18 52.50
N PHE A 19 -18.26 -22.57 51.22
CA PHE A 19 -17.05 -22.35 50.44
C PHE A 19 -17.07 -20.88 49.98
N LEU A 20 -16.37 -20.03 50.75
CA LEU A 20 -15.98 -18.68 50.34
C LEU A 20 -15.11 -18.78 49.08
N PHE A 21 -15.72 -18.64 47.91
CA PHE A 21 -15.00 -18.25 46.71
C PHE A 21 -14.52 -16.81 46.93
N PHE A 22 -13.26 -16.64 47.32
CA PHE A 22 -12.54 -15.40 47.07
C PHE A 22 -12.42 -15.22 45.56
N VAL A 23 -13.42 -14.60 44.96
CA VAL A 23 -13.27 -13.94 43.67
C VAL A 23 -12.31 -12.78 43.93
N ALA A 24 -11.03 -13.00 43.65
CA ALA A 24 -10.09 -11.92 43.48
C ALA A 24 -10.58 -11.11 42.28
N CYS A 25 -11.37 -10.07 42.53
CA CYS A 25 -11.54 -8.97 41.60
C CYS A 25 -10.14 -8.38 41.40
N LYS A 26 -9.44 -8.83 40.35
CA LYS A 26 -8.45 -7.98 39.68
C LYS A 26 -9.24 -6.83 39.10
N ASN A 27 -9.47 -5.81 39.93
CA ASN A 27 -9.70 -4.47 39.41
C ASN A 27 -8.49 -4.20 38.50
N ASN A 28 -8.72 -4.14 37.19
CA ASN A 28 -7.90 -3.35 36.30
C ASN A 28 -8.05 -1.90 36.75
N THR A 29 -7.41 -1.54 37.87
CA THR A 29 -6.90 -0.20 38.03
C THR A 29 -5.94 -0.03 36.87
N ALA A 30 -6.37 0.68 35.82
CA ALA A 30 -5.45 1.34 34.93
C ALA A 30 -4.37 1.94 35.84
N GLN A 31 -3.13 1.51 35.68
CA GLN A 31 -2.02 2.22 36.29
C GLN A 31 -2.19 3.66 35.82
N ILE A 32 -2.42 4.57 36.77
CA ILE A 32 -2.29 5.99 36.50
C ILE A 32 -0.78 6.15 36.29
N GLU A 33 -0.33 6.01 35.05
CA GLU A 33 1.00 6.40 34.65
C GLU A 33 1.09 7.91 34.91
N ASN A 34 1.79 8.28 35.98
CA ASN A 34 2.11 9.68 36.24
C ASN A 34 3.20 10.08 35.24
N HIS A 35 2.79 10.57 34.08
CA HIS A 35 3.71 11.14 33.10
C HIS A 35 4.22 12.50 33.62
N ALA A 36 5.54 12.68 33.63
CA ALA A 36 6.17 13.94 34.06
C ALA A 36 5.88 15.10 33.10
N PHE A 37 5.69 14.78 31.81
CA PHE A 37 5.39 15.73 30.75
C PHE A 37 4.12 15.33 30.01
N THR A 38 3.41 16.30 29.47
CA THR A 38 2.27 16.08 28.55
C THR A 38 2.16 17.30 27.64
N ASN A 39 2.10 17.07 26.34
CA ASN A 39 2.03 18.10 25.32
C ASN A 39 0.69 18.08 24.57
N GLU A 40 0.55 18.87 23.50
CA GLU A 40 -0.73 19.05 22.80
C GLU A 40 -1.18 17.78 22.04
N LEU A 41 -0.27 16.86 21.72
CA LEU A 41 -0.56 15.64 20.95
C LEU A 41 -1.50 14.67 21.67
N ILE A 42 -1.70 14.81 22.98
CA ILE A 42 -2.65 13.98 23.75
C ILE A 42 -4.10 14.11 23.24
N LYS A 43 -4.39 15.13 22.43
CA LYS A 43 -5.70 15.39 21.81
C LYS A 43 -5.85 14.77 20.42
N GLU A 44 -4.77 14.24 19.85
CA GLU A 44 -4.77 13.66 18.52
C GLU A 44 -5.31 12.23 18.53
N THR A 45 -5.58 11.68 17.34
CA THR A 45 -6.08 10.30 17.19
C THR A 45 -5.10 9.36 16.51
N SER A 46 -4.10 9.91 15.83
CA SER A 46 -3.02 9.13 15.25
C SER A 46 -2.30 8.31 16.33
N PRO A 47 -2.15 6.98 16.15
CA PRO A 47 -1.33 6.15 17.01
C PRO A 47 0.10 6.65 17.15
N TYR A 48 0.66 7.26 16.09
CA TYR A 48 2.00 7.83 16.06
C TYR A 48 2.09 9.12 16.89
N LEU A 49 1.16 10.07 16.69
CA LEU A 49 1.20 11.33 17.45
C LEU A 49 0.95 11.10 18.95
N LEU A 50 0.02 10.20 19.28
CA LEU A 50 -0.28 9.86 20.68
C LEU A 50 0.90 9.19 21.40
N GLN A 51 1.76 8.46 20.67
CA GLN A 51 2.97 7.87 21.25
C GLN A 51 3.90 8.96 21.80
N HIS A 52 3.98 10.11 21.14
CA HIS A 52 4.84 11.23 21.52
C HIS A 52 4.20 12.22 22.51
N ALA A 53 2.99 11.94 23.01
CA ALA A 53 2.21 12.89 23.80
C ALA A 53 2.80 13.20 25.18
N HIS A 54 3.70 12.34 25.66
CA HIS A 54 4.30 12.43 27.00
C HIS A 54 5.81 12.72 26.99
N ASN A 55 6.37 13.04 25.83
CA ASN A 55 7.78 13.38 25.69
C ASN A 55 8.08 14.74 26.33
N PRO A 56 9.31 14.98 26.83
CA PRO A 56 9.72 16.27 27.38
C PRO A 56 9.75 17.39 26.33
N VAL A 57 9.92 17.05 25.05
CA VAL A 57 9.74 18.00 23.94
C VAL A 57 8.26 18.40 23.89
N ASN A 58 8.01 19.71 23.84
CA ASN A 58 6.66 20.28 23.76
C ASN A 58 6.11 20.21 22.32
N TRP A 59 5.80 18.99 21.88
CA TRP A 59 5.27 18.76 20.54
C TRP A 59 3.88 19.35 20.34
N LYS A 60 3.67 19.91 19.15
CA LYS A 60 2.37 20.37 18.65
C LYS A 60 1.96 19.59 17.39
N PRO A 61 0.66 19.39 17.14
CA PRO A 61 0.20 18.88 15.86
C PRO A 61 0.39 19.94 14.76
N TRP A 62 0.48 19.51 13.50
CA TRP A 62 0.55 20.45 12.38
C TRP A 62 -0.70 21.33 12.32
N SER A 63 -0.53 22.65 12.31
CA SER A 63 -1.58 23.60 11.98
C SER A 63 -1.03 24.96 11.57
N ASP A 64 -1.82 25.74 10.83
CA ASP A 64 -1.47 27.12 10.47
C ASP A 64 -1.25 28.01 11.71
N GLN A 65 -1.88 27.67 12.84
CA GLN A 65 -1.72 28.38 14.11
C GLN A 65 -0.29 28.26 14.64
N VAL A 66 0.39 27.13 14.42
CA VAL A 66 1.79 26.95 14.86
C VAL A 66 2.72 27.89 14.09
N PHE A 67 2.52 28.08 12.79
CA PHE A 67 3.32 29.02 12.01
C PHE A 67 3.02 30.48 12.35
N ALA A 68 1.77 30.81 12.68
CA ALA A 68 1.41 32.13 13.21
C ALA A 68 2.07 32.40 14.57
N GLU A 69 2.13 31.40 15.46
CA GLU A 69 2.86 31.45 16.73
C GLU A 69 4.36 31.65 16.49
N ALA A 70 4.96 30.88 15.58
CA ALA A 70 6.38 30.98 15.22
C ALA A 70 6.73 32.37 14.69
N THR A 71 5.86 32.96 13.88
CA THR A 71 6.03 34.31 13.36
C THR A 71 5.94 35.35 14.47
N LYS A 72 5.01 35.18 15.41
CA LYS A 72 4.84 36.09 16.55
C LYS A 72 6.01 36.02 17.54
N GLU A 73 6.55 34.83 17.77
CA GLU A 73 7.65 34.59 18.70
C GLU A 73 9.04 34.77 18.07
N ASP A 74 9.11 34.98 16.75
CA ASP A 74 10.36 35.02 15.97
C ASP A 74 11.24 33.79 16.21
N LYS A 75 10.61 32.61 16.15
CA LYS A 75 11.26 31.32 16.35
C LYS A 75 11.19 30.45 15.11
N LEU A 76 12.27 29.74 14.85
CA LEU A 76 12.30 28.65 13.87
C LEU A 76 11.33 27.53 14.29
N VAL A 77 10.87 26.76 13.31
CA VAL A 77 10.00 25.60 13.54
C VAL A 77 10.75 24.31 13.21
N ILE A 78 10.66 23.33 14.09
CA ILE A 78 11.11 21.97 13.83
C ILE A 78 9.90 21.16 13.38
N ILE A 79 10.03 20.47 12.26
CA ILE A 79 9.02 19.53 11.75
C ILE A 79 9.66 18.14 11.77
N SER A 80 9.16 17.28 12.64
CA SER A 80 9.56 15.87 12.73
C SER A 80 8.43 14.99 12.19
N ILE A 81 8.70 14.25 11.11
CA ILE A 81 7.72 13.45 10.39
C ILE A 81 8.09 11.96 10.50
N GLY A 82 7.09 11.14 10.81
CA GLY A 82 7.21 9.68 10.88
C GLY A 82 5.83 9.02 10.87
N TYR A 83 5.78 7.75 11.27
CA TYR A 83 4.56 6.93 11.32
C TYR A 83 4.75 5.82 12.35
N SER A 84 3.65 5.23 12.79
CA SER A 84 3.61 4.40 14.01
C SER A 84 4.38 3.08 13.89
N SER A 85 4.54 2.53 12.69
CA SER A 85 5.25 1.27 12.46
C SER A 85 6.75 1.42 12.18
N CYS A 86 7.28 2.65 12.20
CA CYS A 86 8.65 2.98 11.81
C CYS A 86 9.67 2.69 12.92
N HIS A 87 10.51 1.67 12.76
CA HIS A 87 11.55 1.32 13.75
C HIS A 87 12.49 2.50 14.07
N TRP A 88 13.11 3.12 13.06
CA TRP A 88 14.05 4.22 13.27
C TRP A 88 13.41 5.47 13.90
N CYS A 89 12.09 5.61 13.77
CA CYS A 89 11.35 6.69 14.42
C CYS A 89 11.26 6.46 15.93
N HIS A 90 11.07 5.20 16.35
CA HIS A 90 11.08 4.78 17.75
C HIS A 90 12.48 4.91 18.37
N VAL A 91 13.52 4.46 17.65
CA VAL A 91 14.91 4.58 18.12
C VAL A 91 15.29 6.05 18.35
N MET A 92 14.97 6.93 17.39
CA MET A 92 15.28 8.35 17.55
C MET A 92 14.43 9.02 18.65
N GLU A 93 13.19 8.57 18.87
CA GLU A 93 12.39 9.02 20.01
C GLU A 93 13.10 8.73 21.33
N GLU A 94 13.42 7.46 21.59
CA GLU A 94 14.00 7.01 22.85
C GLU A 94 15.38 7.64 23.08
N GLU A 95 16.25 7.67 22.07
CA GLU A 95 17.62 8.16 22.23
C GLU A 95 17.72 9.69 22.28
N THR A 96 16.80 10.41 21.62
CA THR A 96 16.97 11.86 21.36
C THR A 96 15.81 12.71 21.83
N PHE A 97 14.55 12.34 21.57
CA PHE A 97 13.40 13.18 21.92
C PHE A 97 12.89 12.99 23.36
N GLU A 98 13.29 11.91 24.03
CA GLU A 98 13.06 11.68 25.45
C GLU A 98 14.17 12.25 26.35
N ASP A 99 15.29 12.70 25.78
CA ASP A 99 16.35 13.36 26.56
C ASP A 99 15.94 14.79 26.96
N GLU A 100 15.85 15.04 28.28
CA GLU A 100 15.42 16.32 28.82
C GLU A 100 16.31 17.51 28.40
N LYS A 101 17.62 17.31 28.18
CA LYS A 101 18.53 18.39 27.76
C LYS A 101 18.31 18.76 26.30
N VAL A 102 18.08 17.76 25.44
CA VAL A 102 17.69 18.01 24.04
C VAL A 102 16.35 18.75 24.01
N ALA A 103 15.39 18.30 24.82
CA ALA A 103 14.08 18.94 24.94
C ALA A 103 14.18 20.39 25.43
N GLU A 104 15.05 20.70 26.39
CA GLU A 104 15.29 22.07 26.85
C GLU A 104 15.80 22.98 25.71
N ILE A 105 16.75 22.49 24.89
CA ILE A 105 17.24 23.21 23.72
C ILE A 105 16.10 23.49 22.72
N MET A 106 15.30 22.47 22.42
CA MET A 106 14.18 22.55 21.47
C MET A 106 13.11 23.53 21.99
N ASN A 107 12.60 23.32 23.20
CA ASN A 107 11.52 24.11 23.79
C ASN A 107 11.88 25.59 23.98
N THR A 108 13.17 25.89 24.22
CA THR A 108 13.65 27.27 24.39
C THR A 108 13.74 28.02 23.06
N ASN A 109 14.24 27.36 22.01
CA ASN A 109 14.67 28.04 20.78
C ASN A 109 13.72 27.85 19.59
N PHE A 110 12.85 26.84 19.63
CA PHE A 110 12.04 26.41 18.49
C PHE A 110 10.59 26.19 18.90
N ILE A 111 9.70 26.19 17.91
CA ILE A 111 8.39 25.54 18.04
C ILE A 111 8.47 24.17 17.36
N SER A 112 8.10 23.11 18.06
CA SER A 112 8.28 21.74 17.57
C SER A 112 6.95 21.11 17.15
N ILE A 113 6.87 20.70 15.88
CA ILE A 113 5.73 20.02 15.28
C ILE A 113 6.06 18.54 15.07
N LYS A 114 5.12 17.67 15.45
CA LYS A 114 5.15 16.25 15.11
C LYS A 114 4.08 15.95 14.06
N VAL A 115 4.45 15.19 13.03
CA VAL A 115 3.57 14.89 11.89
C VAL A 115 3.54 13.40 11.62
N ASP A 116 2.34 12.84 11.55
CA ASP A 116 2.12 11.51 11.01
C ASP A 116 2.00 11.60 9.47
N ARG A 117 2.96 11.01 8.75
CA ARG A 117 2.95 11.02 7.28
C ARG A 117 1.75 10.30 6.67
N GLU A 118 1.15 9.37 7.40
CA GLU A 118 -0.03 8.63 6.95
C GLU A 118 -1.32 9.44 7.13
N GLU A 119 -1.30 10.49 7.95
CA GLU A 119 -2.43 11.43 8.04
C GLU A 119 -2.19 12.69 7.20
N ARG A 120 -0.93 13.09 7.02
CA ARG A 120 -0.49 14.27 6.26
C ARG A 120 0.59 13.93 5.22
N PRO A 121 0.25 13.09 4.21
CA PRO A 121 1.16 12.77 3.12
C PRO A 121 1.56 14.00 2.29
N ASP A 122 0.73 15.05 2.29
CA ASP A 122 1.02 16.33 1.67
C ASP A 122 2.20 17.05 2.32
N VAL A 123 2.23 17.10 3.66
CA VAL A 123 3.33 17.68 4.44
C VAL A 123 4.60 16.84 4.26
N ASP A 124 4.46 15.51 4.37
CA ASP A 124 5.55 14.56 4.17
C ASP A 124 6.23 14.76 2.81
N GLN A 125 5.44 14.86 1.74
CA GLN A 125 5.97 15.01 0.39
C GLN A 125 6.79 16.29 0.22
N VAL A 126 6.27 17.45 0.65
CA VAL A 126 6.99 18.74 0.52
C VAL A 126 8.34 18.69 1.20
N TYR A 127 8.37 18.19 2.44
CA TYR A 127 9.58 18.20 3.24
C TYR A 127 10.54 17.07 2.91
N MET A 128 10.04 15.92 2.43
CA MET A 128 10.88 14.86 1.86
C MET A 128 11.61 15.37 0.61
N THR A 129 10.91 16.06 -0.29
CA THR A 129 11.52 16.69 -1.47
C THR A 129 12.57 17.72 -1.05
N ALA A 130 12.31 18.53 -0.01
CA ALA A 130 13.30 19.46 0.53
C ALA A 130 14.58 18.74 0.98
N VAL A 131 14.46 17.65 1.74
CA VAL A 131 15.61 16.87 2.25
C VAL A 131 16.38 16.21 1.11
N GLN A 132 15.68 15.68 0.10
CA GLN A 132 16.30 15.11 -1.10
C GLN A 132 17.07 16.17 -1.89
N LEU A 133 16.54 17.38 -2.05
CA LEU A 133 17.25 18.50 -2.68
C LEU A 133 18.49 18.93 -1.90
N MET A 134 18.41 18.93 -0.57
CA MET A 134 19.53 19.33 0.29
C MET A 134 20.63 18.27 0.40
N THR A 135 20.27 16.98 0.41
CA THR A 135 21.19 15.89 0.82
C THR A 135 21.40 14.80 -0.23
N GLY A 136 20.58 14.77 -1.29
CA GLY A 136 20.53 13.69 -2.29
C GLY A 136 19.89 12.39 -1.80
N ASN A 137 19.47 12.32 -0.53
CA ASN A 137 18.86 11.14 0.09
C ASN A 137 17.55 11.53 0.79
N GLY A 138 16.76 10.52 1.19
CA GLY A 138 15.54 10.71 1.96
C GLY A 138 15.20 9.47 2.77
N GLY A 139 14.24 9.60 3.68
CA GLY A 139 13.80 8.51 4.55
C GLY A 139 13.20 9.03 5.85
N TRP A 140 12.68 8.11 6.66
CA TRP A 140 12.11 8.40 7.97
C TRP A 140 12.96 7.78 9.08
N PRO A 141 13.04 8.40 10.27
CA PRO A 141 12.38 9.66 10.68
C PRO A 141 12.92 10.85 9.89
N LEU A 142 12.04 11.77 9.49
CA LEU A 142 12.40 12.94 8.70
C LEU A 142 12.37 14.17 9.60
N ASN A 143 13.48 14.90 9.69
CA ASN A 143 13.61 16.06 10.57
C ASN A 143 14.03 17.30 9.77
N VAL A 144 13.18 18.32 9.79
CA VAL A 144 13.38 19.56 9.02
C VAL A 144 13.29 20.75 9.97
N ILE A 145 14.21 21.71 9.81
CA ILE A 145 14.09 23.02 10.47
C ILE A 145 13.68 24.02 9.39
N VAL A 146 12.63 24.77 9.68
CA VAL A 146 12.04 25.76 8.77
C VAL A 146 11.96 27.14 9.41
N LEU A 147 11.97 28.17 8.58
CA LEU A 147 11.64 29.54 8.96
C LEU A 147 10.18 29.65 9.43
N PRO A 148 9.78 30.72 10.14
CA PRO A 148 8.38 30.93 10.55
C PRO A 148 7.35 30.88 9.41
N ASN A 149 7.78 31.14 8.17
CA ASN A 149 6.96 31.06 6.97
C ASN A 149 6.88 29.65 6.35
N GLY A 150 7.45 28.64 7.01
CA GLY A 150 7.43 27.23 6.59
C GLY A 150 8.54 26.82 5.62
N LYS A 151 9.36 27.76 5.11
CA LYS A 151 10.42 27.44 4.15
C LYS A 151 11.61 26.74 4.83
N PRO A 152 12.17 25.65 4.25
CA PRO A 152 13.17 24.82 4.90
C PRO A 152 14.58 25.44 4.87
N ILE A 153 15.33 25.27 5.96
CA ILE A 153 16.73 25.72 6.08
C ILE A 153 17.69 24.59 6.49
N TYR A 154 17.16 23.48 6.97
CA TYR A 154 17.91 22.27 7.28
C TYR A 154 17.00 21.06 7.08
N GLY A 155 17.59 19.93 6.70
CA GLY A 155 16.88 18.68 6.51
C GLY A 155 17.79 17.47 6.71
N GLY A 156 17.31 16.46 7.43
CA GLY A 156 18.03 15.21 7.69
C GLY A 156 17.07 14.08 8.09
N THR A 157 17.61 12.86 8.18
CA THR A 157 16.84 11.69 8.60
C THR A 157 17.06 11.38 10.10
N TYR A 158 17.72 10.27 10.40
CA TYR A 158 18.11 9.89 11.75
C TYR A 158 19.26 10.76 12.27
N HIS A 159 19.14 11.22 13.52
CA HIS A 159 20.22 11.88 14.24
C HIS A 159 20.36 11.30 15.64
N THR A 160 21.60 11.07 16.08
CA THR A 160 21.87 10.81 17.50
C THR A 160 21.69 12.09 18.31
N ASN A 161 21.52 11.93 19.63
CA ASN A 161 21.36 13.03 20.57
C ASN A 161 22.44 14.14 20.41
N ALA A 162 23.72 13.74 20.31
CA ALA A 162 24.83 14.66 20.15
C ALA A 162 24.77 15.42 18.80
N GLN A 163 24.47 14.71 17.71
CA GLN A 163 24.34 15.31 16.38
C GLN A 163 23.19 16.30 16.34
N TRP A 164 22.02 15.92 16.86
CA TRP A 164 20.84 16.76 16.86
C TRP A 164 21.05 18.05 17.66
N SER A 165 21.63 17.95 18.85
CA SER A 165 21.97 19.11 19.69
C SER A 165 22.90 20.10 18.97
N GLU A 166 23.94 19.60 18.29
CA GLU A 166 24.87 20.44 17.52
C GLU A 166 24.15 21.17 16.37
N ILE A 167 23.31 20.44 15.62
CA ILE A 167 22.53 20.99 14.51
C ILE A 167 21.59 22.10 15.01
N LEU A 168 20.82 21.84 16.07
CA LEU A 168 19.89 22.82 16.65
C LEU A 168 20.60 24.13 17.02
N LEU A 169 21.72 24.04 17.73
CA LEU A 169 22.49 25.22 18.15
C LEU A 169 23.09 25.97 16.97
N LYS A 170 23.61 25.25 15.98
CA LYS A 170 24.23 25.84 14.79
C LYS A 170 23.21 26.57 13.91
N ILE A 171 22.05 25.98 13.69
CA ILE A 171 20.98 26.56 12.86
C ILE A 171 20.32 27.76 13.57
N ASN A 172 20.11 27.68 14.88
CA ASN A 172 19.62 28.81 15.68
C ASN A 172 20.61 29.99 15.65
N THR A 173 21.91 29.72 15.77
CA THR A 173 22.96 30.75 15.65
C THR A 173 22.95 31.39 14.25
N LEU A 174 22.85 30.59 13.18
CA LEU A 174 22.75 31.11 11.82
C LEU A 174 21.56 32.06 11.64
N TYR A 175 20.38 31.68 12.16
CA TYR A 175 19.18 32.50 12.05
C TYR A 175 19.29 33.83 12.81
N LYS A 176 19.89 33.82 14.01
CA LYS A 176 20.05 35.03 14.83
C LYS A 176 21.16 35.96 14.33
N ASP A 177 22.29 35.41 13.94
CA ASP A 177 23.48 36.19 13.59
C ASP A 177 23.48 36.64 12.11
N ASP A 178 22.91 35.83 11.21
CA ASP A 178 22.82 36.12 9.77
C ASP A 178 21.46 35.70 9.17
N PRO A 179 20.36 36.38 9.59
CA PRO A 179 19.01 36.06 9.11
C PRO A 179 18.88 36.21 7.59
N LYS A 180 19.68 37.09 6.97
CA LYS A 180 19.67 37.27 5.52
C LYS A 180 20.12 36.00 4.80
N LYS A 181 21.24 35.41 5.23
CA LYS A 181 21.74 34.16 4.66
C LYS A 181 20.79 32.99 4.90
N ALA A 182 20.15 32.93 6.07
CA ALA A 182 19.12 31.93 6.35
C ALA A 182 17.94 32.03 5.36
N ASN A 183 17.44 33.24 5.09
CA ASN A 183 16.39 33.48 4.11
C ASN A 183 16.83 33.14 2.67
N GLU A 184 18.04 33.56 2.25
CA GLU A 184 18.57 33.26 0.91
C GLU A 184 18.66 31.74 0.66
N TYR A 185 19.16 30.97 1.63
CA TYR A 185 19.21 29.51 1.52
C TYR A 185 17.80 28.90 1.49
N SER A 186 16.90 29.41 2.32
CA SER A 186 15.52 28.91 2.38
C SER A 186 14.73 29.16 1.11
N ASP A 187 14.88 30.35 0.51
CA ASP A 187 14.28 30.71 -0.76
C ASP A 187 14.81 29.83 -1.89
N MET A 188 16.11 29.54 -1.90
CA MET A 188 16.71 28.63 -2.89
C MET A 188 16.07 27.23 -2.83
N VAL A 189 15.89 26.66 -1.63
CA VAL A 189 15.27 25.33 -1.51
C VAL A 189 13.78 25.37 -1.82
N ALA A 190 13.05 26.40 -1.36
CA ALA A 190 11.63 26.55 -1.67
C ALA A 190 11.38 26.66 -3.19
N ASN A 191 12.21 27.42 -3.90
CA ASN A 191 12.15 27.51 -5.36
C ASN A 191 12.49 26.16 -6.02
N GLY A 192 13.49 25.44 -5.52
CA GLY A 192 13.82 24.09 -6.02
C GLY A 192 12.67 23.09 -5.87
N ILE A 193 11.90 23.14 -4.77
CA ILE A 193 10.69 22.32 -4.59
C ILE A 193 9.64 22.68 -5.63
N GLN A 194 9.41 23.98 -5.87
CA GLN A 194 8.47 24.45 -6.88
C GLN A 194 8.89 24.01 -8.29
N ASP A 195 10.18 24.13 -8.61
CA ASP A 195 10.72 23.75 -9.92
C ASP A 195 10.57 22.25 -10.22
N LEU A 196 10.70 21.38 -9.21
CA LEU A 196 10.45 19.94 -9.37
C LEU A 196 8.96 19.60 -9.61
N ASN A 197 8.04 20.42 -9.10
CA ASN A 197 6.61 20.24 -9.35
C ASN A 197 6.17 20.82 -10.70
N LEU A 198 7.01 21.58 -11.40
CA LEU A 198 6.71 22.13 -12.72
C LEU A 198 6.86 21.04 -13.79
N ILE A 199 5.74 20.39 -14.10
CA ILE A 199 5.65 19.58 -15.32
C ILE A 199 5.47 20.53 -16.49
N LYS A 200 6.48 20.62 -17.36
CA LYS A 200 6.41 21.47 -18.55
C LYS A 200 5.24 20.99 -19.42
N PRO A 201 4.37 21.91 -19.89
CA PRO A 201 3.32 21.56 -20.83
C PRO A 201 3.92 20.84 -22.05
N SER A 202 3.26 19.77 -22.47
CA SER A 202 3.73 19.00 -23.63
C SER A 202 3.84 19.84 -24.90
N ASP A 203 4.80 19.50 -25.75
CA ASP A 203 4.73 19.90 -27.15
C ASP A 203 3.58 19.13 -27.79
N ALA A 204 2.54 19.85 -28.22
CA ALA A 204 1.35 19.25 -28.83
C ALA A 204 1.65 18.38 -30.06
N THR A 205 2.83 18.57 -30.68
CA THR A 205 3.32 17.82 -31.84
C THR A 205 4.09 16.54 -31.50
N ALA A 206 4.42 16.30 -30.22
CA ALA A 206 5.15 15.09 -29.82
C ALA A 206 4.29 13.84 -30.01
N GLU A 207 4.75 12.91 -30.86
CA GLU A 207 4.09 11.63 -31.09
C GLU A 207 4.42 10.62 -29.99
N LEU A 208 3.41 9.87 -29.54
CA LEU A 208 3.60 8.76 -28.61
C LEU A 208 4.11 7.55 -29.41
N SER A 209 5.37 7.15 -29.23
CA SER A 209 6.01 6.06 -29.98
C SER A 209 6.37 4.86 -29.09
N PRO A 210 6.24 3.61 -29.58
CA PRO A 210 6.79 2.43 -28.92
C PRO A 210 8.28 2.52 -28.60
N THR A 211 9.07 3.18 -29.46
CA THR A 211 10.52 3.28 -29.29
C THR A 211 10.91 3.97 -27.98
N LEU A 212 10.10 4.93 -27.50
CA LEU A 212 10.38 5.63 -26.24
C LEU A 212 10.39 4.67 -25.05
N ILE A 213 9.42 3.75 -24.99
CA ILE A 213 9.32 2.76 -23.90
C ILE A 213 10.42 1.71 -24.04
N ASP A 214 10.71 1.24 -25.25
CA ASP A 214 11.79 0.29 -25.52
C ASP A 214 13.16 0.86 -25.09
N ASP A 215 13.43 2.12 -25.40
CA ASP A 215 14.66 2.82 -25.02
C ASP A 215 14.75 3.02 -23.50
N ALA A 216 13.65 3.42 -22.86
CA ALA A 216 13.62 3.61 -21.41
C ALA A 216 13.83 2.29 -20.65
N ILE A 217 13.22 1.19 -21.13
CA ILE A 217 13.45 -0.15 -20.56
C ILE A 217 14.89 -0.60 -20.81
N SER A 218 15.47 -0.30 -21.97
CA SER A 218 16.88 -0.62 -22.27
C SER A 218 17.85 0.08 -21.30
N GLN A 219 17.49 1.27 -20.80
CA GLN A 219 18.25 1.98 -19.76
C GLN A 219 18.02 1.41 -18.36
N TRP A 220 16.82 0.89 -18.07
CA TRP A 220 16.50 0.28 -16.78
C TRP A 220 17.05 -1.14 -16.63
N LYS A 221 17.03 -1.94 -17.70
CA LYS A 221 17.42 -3.37 -17.71
C LYS A 221 18.78 -3.70 -17.09
N PRO A 222 19.85 -2.88 -17.22
CA PRO A 222 21.12 -3.11 -16.52
C PRO A 222 20.99 -3.19 -14.99
N ASN A 223 19.95 -2.57 -14.41
CA ASN A 223 19.68 -2.63 -12.98
C ASN A 223 18.89 -3.89 -12.58
N TRP A 224 18.37 -4.70 -13.51
CA TRP A 224 17.65 -5.92 -13.16
C TRP A 224 18.58 -6.97 -12.55
N ASP A 225 18.25 -7.43 -11.34
CA ASP A 225 18.96 -8.55 -10.74
C ASP A 225 18.48 -9.86 -11.36
N LEU A 226 19.25 -10.38 -12.32
CA LEU A 226 18.93 -11.61 -13.03
C LEU A 226 19.06 -12.87 -12.17
N LYS A 227 19.72 -12.78 -11.00
CA LYS A 227 19.91 -13.92 -10.09
C LYS A 227 18.82 -13.99 -9.04
N TRP A 228 18.54 -12.88 -8.37
CA TRP A 228 17.62 -12.82 -7.24
C TRP A 228 16.32 -12.06 -7.54
N GLY A 229 16.16 -11.52 -8.75
CA GLY A 229 14.96 -10.77 -9.12
C GLY A 229 14.89 -9.39 -8.47
N GLY A 230 13.97 -8.56 -8.96
CA GLY A 230 13.85 -7.15 -8.62
C GLY A 230 15.03 -6.32 -9.14
N ASN A 231 15.14 -5.09 -8.68
CA ASN A 231 16.29 -4.24 -9.01
C ASN A 231 17.50 -4.60 -8.14
N SER A 232 18.69 -4.47 -8.72
CA SER A 232 19.98 -4.59 -8.05
C SER A 232 20.13 -3.48 -7.03
N GLY A 233 20.60 -3.83 -5.84
CA GLY A 233 20.73 -2.89 -4.73
C GLY A 233 21.10 -3.63 -3.45
N ALA A 234 21.61 -2.88 -2.46
CA ALA A 234 21.87 -3.43 -1.13
C ALA A 234 20.57 -3.84 -0.43
N GLN A 235 19.54 -2.99 -0.55
CA GLN A 235 18.16 -3.25 -0.13
C GLN A 235 17.28 -3.48 -1.37
N LYS A 236 16.14 -4.15 -1.18
CA LYS A 236 15.19 -4.42 -2.26
C LYS A 236 13.74 -4.17 -1.86
N PHE A 237 13.04 -3.44 -2.73
CA PHE A 237 11.60 -3.18 -2.64
C PHE A 237 10.85 -4.01 -3.67
N MET A 238 9.64 -4.47 -3.31
CA MET A 238 8.83 -5.36 -4.16
C MET A 238 8.28 -4.66 -5.42
N LEU A 239 8.04 -3.34 -5.33
CA LEU A 239 7.57 -2.46 -6.40
C LEU A 239 6.52 -3.12 -7.33
N PRO A 240 5.33 -3.49 -6.82
CA PRO A 240 4.36 -4.26 -7.59
C PRO A 240 3.93 -3.62 -8.91
N GLY A 241 3.77 -2.28 -8.95
CA GLY A 241 3.44 -1.55 -10.17
C GLY A 241 4.48 -1.71 -11.28
N ASN A 242 5.76 -1.81 -10.91
CA ASN A 242 6.84 -2.02 -11.87
C ASN A 242 6.78 -3.40 -12.52
N LEU A 243 6.46 -4.41 -11.71
CA LEU A 243 6.32 -5.79 -12.19
C LEU A 243 5.04 -5.95 -13.02
N ASP A 244 3.94 -5.28 -12.64
CA ASP A 244 2.69 -5.26 -13.40
C ASP A 244 2.89 -4.66 -14.80
N PHE A 245 3.54 -3.50 -14.87
CA PHE A 245 3.91 -2.87 -16.14
C PHE A 245 4.78 -3.78 -17.02
N LEU A 246 5.81 -4.42 -16.45
CA LEU A 246 6.71 -5.29 -17.22
C LEU A 246 6.01 -6.55 -17.74
N MET A 247 4.96 -7.05 -17.07
CA MET A 247 4.13 -8.14 -17.61
C MET A 247 3.40 -7.68 -18.87
N ASP A 248 2.66 -6.56 -18.78
CA ASP A 248 1.88 -6.04 -19.90
C ASP A 248 2.81 -5.64 -21.06
N TYR A 249 3.93 -4.98 -20.77
CA TYR A 249 4.96 -4.67 -21.78
C TYR A 249 5.49 -5.94 -22.44
N GLY A 250 5.89 -6.95 -21.67
CA GLY A 250 6.46 -8.18 -22.20
C GLY A 250 5.50 -8.91 -23.15
N VAL A 251 4.20 -8.95 -22.80
CA VAL A 251 3.15 -9.55 -23.64
C VAL A 251 2.91 -8.73 -24.92
N LEU A 252 2.74 -7.40 -24.79
CA LEU A 252 2.39 -6.53 -25.93
C LEU A 252 3.55 -6.36 -26.92
N SER A 253 4.78 -6.27 -26.42
CA SER A 253 6.00 -6.07 -27.25
C SER A 253 6.68 -7.37 -27.68
N GLY A 254 6.26 -8.53 -27.15
CA GLY A 254 6.88 -9.83 -27.41
C GLY A 254 8.29 -9.97 -26.82
N LYS A 255 8.56 -9.33 -25.67
CA LYS A 255 9.88 -9.30 -25.00
C LYS A 255 9.92 -10.32 -23.85
N ASP A 256 10.33 -11.54 -24.18
CA ASP A 256 10.38 -12.66 -23.23
C ASP A 256 11.32 -12.41 -22.03
N ASP A 257 12.33 -11.56 -22.18
CA ASP A 257 13.28 -11.22 -21.13
C ASP A 257 12.63 -10.39 -20.01
N ALA A 258 11.69 -9.49 -20.33
CA ALA A 258 10.89 -8.78 -19.35
C ALA A 258 10.00 -9.75 -18.56
N LEU A 259 9.33 -10.69 -19.26
CA LEU A 259 8.52 -11.73 -18.62
C LEU A 259 9.35 -12.65 -17.73
N ALA A 260 10.53 -13.06 -18.19
CA ALA A 260 11.47 -13.86 -17.41
C ALA A 260 11.94 -13.13 -16.15
N HIS A 261 12.21 -11.82 -16.24
CA HIS A 261 12.58 -11.00 -15.10
C HIS A 261 11.45 -10.91 -14.06
N VAL A 262 10.21 -10.66 -14.51
CA VAL A 262 9.04 -10.66 -13.61
C VAL A 262 8.89 -12.02 -12.93
N LYS A 263 8.90 -13.11 -13.71
CA LYS A 263 8.76 -14.47 -13.17
C LYS A 263 9.83 -14.78 -12.12
N ASN A 264 11.10 -14.46 -12.42
CA ASN A 264 12.19 -14.64 -11.47
C ASN A 264 11.95 -13.83 -10.19
N THR A 265 11.54 -12.56 -10.32
CA THR A 265 11.26 -11.70 -9.17
C THR A 265 10.16 -12.27 -8.28
N LEU A 266 9.03 -12.65 -8.87
CA LEU A 266 7.93 -13.29 -8.15
C LEU A 266 8.39 -14.59 -7.45
N ASP A 267 9.12 -15.44 -8.15
CA ASP A 267 9.60 -16.72 -7.61
C ASP A 267 10.56 -16.50 -6.43
N GLN A 268 11.47 -15.53 -6.52
CA GLN A 268 12.45 -15.24 -5.46
C GLN A 268 11.79 -14.61 -4.23
N MET A 269 10.84 -13.69 -4.41
CA MET A 269 10.10 -13.11 -3.28
C MET A 269 9.32 -14.18 -2.49
N THR A 270 8.68 -15.15 -3.17
CA THR A 270 7.94 -16.24 -2.48
C THR A 270 8.83 -17.26 -1.78
N LYS A 271 10.14 -17.23 -2.07
CA LYS A 271 11.16 -18.06 -1.44
C LYS A 271 11.85 -17.33 -0.30
N GLY A 272 12.07 -16.01 -0.44
CA GLY A 272 12.73 -15.16 0.55
C GLY A 272 11.97 -15.04 1.88
N GLY A 273 12.66 -14.47 2.87
CA GLY A 273 12.09 -14.07 4.15
C GLY A 273 11.22 -12.81 4.08
N ILE A 274 11.19 -12.12 2.93
CA ILE A 274 10.23 -11.03 2.64
C ILE A 274 8.77 -11.50 2.69
N TYR A 275 8.53 -12.79 2.46
CA TYR A 275 7.24 -13.44 2.65
C TYR A 275 7.17 -14.13 4.02
N ASP A 276 6.10 -13.90 4.78
CA ASP A 276 5.92 -14.57 6.07
C ASP A 276 5.42 -16.00 5.88
N HIS A 277 6.35 -16.97 5.88
CA HIS A 277 6.04 -18.40 5.70
C HIS A 277 5.16 -19.00 6.80
N VAL A 278 4.90 -18.29 7.91
CA VAL A 278 4.06 -18.76 9.02
C VAL A 278 2.63 -18.22 8.91
N ALA A 279 2.46 -16.91 8.75
CA ALA A 279 1.12 -16.29 8.74
C ALA A 279 0.61 -15.91 7.35
N GLY A 280 1.47 -15.90 6.34
CA GLY A 280 1.20 -15.28 5.04
C GLY A 280 1.38 -13.76 5.06
N GLY A 281 1.19 -13.18 3.88
CA GLY A 281 1.47 -11.76 3.63
C GLY A 281 2.96 -11.45 3.55
N PHE A 282 3.25 -10.25 3.07
CA PHE A 282 4.59 -9.74 2.83
C PHE A 282 4.93 -8.64 3.82
N TYR A 283 6.20 -8.59 4.20
CA TYR A 283 6.79 -7.46 4.89
C TYR A 283 7.18 -6.37 3.90
N ARG A 284 7.49 -5.16 4.39
CA ARG A 284 7.58 -3.96 3.56
C ARG A 284 8.71 -3.98 2.52
N TYR A 285 9.93 -4.34 2.91
CA TYR A 285 11.07 -4.46 2.00
C TYR A 285 12.19 -5.32 2.60
N SER A 286 13.15 -5.73 1.77
CA SER A 286 14.31 -6.52 2.20
C SER A 286 15.51 -5.62 2.47
N THR A 287 16.16 -5.84 3.62
CA THR A 287 17.43 -5.18 4.01
C THR A 287 18.63 -5.68 3.22
N ASP A 288 18.50 -6.83 2.55
CA ASP A 288 19.54 -7.43 1.73
C ASP A 288 19.09 -7.69 0.29
N SER A 289 20.07 -7.94 -0.58
CA SER A 289 19.89 -8.14 -2.02
C SER A 289 19.27 -9.49 -2.42
N GLN A 290 18.99 -10.39 -1.48
CA GLN A 290 18.53 -11.76 -1.78
C GLN A 290 17.14 -12.03 -1.20
N TRP A 291 16.44 -11.00 -0.70
CA TRP A 291 15.13 -11.12 -0.06
C TRP A 291 15.14 -11.91 1.25
N ASN A 292 16.27 -12.03 1.95
CA ASN A 292 16.39 -12.90 3.12
C ASN A 292 15.85 -12.27 4.40
N ILE A 293 16.22 -11.02 4.69
CA ILE A 293 15.95 -10.34 5.94
C ILE A 293 15.07 -9.12 5.64
N PRO A 294 13.77 -9.17 6.02
CA PRO A 294 12.88 -8.04 5.82
C PRO A 294 13.11 -6.94 6.86
N HIS A 295 12.63 -5.74 6.55
CA HIS A 295 12.06 -4.87 7.57
C HIS A 295 10.63 -5.33 7.86
N PHE A 296 10.34 -5.65 9.12
CA PHE A 296 9.21 -6.50 9.51
C PHE A 296 7.84 -5.81 9.54
N GLU A 297 7.79 -4.55 9.14
CA GLU A 297 6.53 -3.82 8.95
C GLU A 297 5.65 -4.54 7.93
N LYS A 298 4.34 -4.62 8.17
CA LYS A 298 3.37 -5.11 7.19
C LYS A 298 2.38 -4.01 6.83
N MET A 299 2.48 -3.52 5.62
CA MET A 299 1.66 -2.42 5.11
C MET A 299 0.48 -2.95 4.30
N LEU A 300 -0.70 -2.34 4.46
CA LEU A 300 -1.89 -2.69 3.70
C LEU A 300 -1.68 -2.49 2.19
N TYR A 301 -1.12 -1.35 1.78
CA TYR A 301 -0.95 -1.01 0.37
C TYR A 301 0.00 -1.97 -0.37
N ASP A 302 1.04 -2.47 0.30
CA ASP A 302 1.98 -3.44 -0.30
C ASP A 302 1.25 -4.77 -0.56
N ASN A 303 0.60 -5.30 0.46
CA ASN A 303 -0.12 -6.57 0.38
C ASN A 303 -1.32 -6.51 -0.56
N ALA A 304 -2.04 -5.39 -0.60
CA ALA A 304 -3.15 -5.15 -1.52
C ALA A 304 -2.70 -5.23 -2.99
N GLN A 305 -1.62 -4.54 -3.33
CA GLN A 305 -1.07 -4.55 -4.70
C GLN A 305 -0.46 -5.91 -5.07
N LEU A 306 0.17 -6.62 -4.12
CA LEU A 306 0.69 -7.97 -4.36
C LEU A 306 -0.42 -8.99 -4.64
N ILE A 307 -1.61 -8.86 -4.03
CA ILE A 307 -2.76 -9.70 -4.39
C ILE A 307 -3.11 -9.51 -5.87
N SER A 308 -3.18 -8.27 -6.36
CA SER A 308 -3.43 -7.97 -7.78
C SER A 308 -2.33 -8.57 -8.67
N LEU A 309 -1.06 -8.28 -8.35
CA LEU A 309 0.10 -8.75 -9.12
C LEU A 309 0.15 -10.28 -9.25
N TYR A 310 0.04 -11.00 -8.13
CA TYR A 310 0.08 -12.48 -8.16
C TYR A 310 -1.18 -13.08 -8.82
N SER A 311 -2.33 -12.41 -8.74
CA SER A 311 -3.55 -12.85 -9.44
C SER A 311 -3.39 -12.71 -10.96
N LYS A 312 -2.88 -11.58 -11.44
CA LYS A 312 -2.57 -11.38 -12.87
C LYS A 312 -1.46 -12.32 -13.35
N ALA A 313 -0.38 -12.45 -12.59
CA ALA A 313 0.72 -13.36 -12.89
C ALA A 313 0.24 -14.82 -12.98
N TYR A 314 -0.73 -15.23 -12.16
CA TYR A 314 -1.36 -16.55 -12.28
C TYR A 314 -2.07 -16.72 -13.64
N THR A 315 -2.83 -15.72 -14.10
CA THR A 315 -3.51 -15.79 -15.42
C THR A 315 -2.54 -15.83 -16.60
N LEU A 316 -1.34 -15.25 -16.45
CA LEU A 316 -0.31 -15.22 -17.49
C LEU A 316 0.58 -16.46 -17.49
N PHE A 317 1.18 -16.80 -16.34
CA PHE A 317 2.16 -17.87 -16.22
C PHE A 317 1.57 -19.23 -15.85
N ASN A 318 0.28 -19.28 -15.48
CA ASN A 318 -0.42 -20.48 -15.01
C ASN A 318 0.29 -21.23 -13.88
N ASN A 319 1.07 -20.52 -13.04
CA ASN A 319 1.82 -21.10 -11.93
C ASN A 319 0.92 -21.15 -10.67
N PRO A 320 0.54 -22.35 -10.18
CA PRO A 320 -0.36 -22.47 -9.03
C PRO A 320 0.19 -21.87 -7.73
N VAL A 321 1.51 -21.72 -7.60
CA VAL A 321 2.13 -21.03 -6.46
C VAL A 321 1.66 -19.58 -6.37
N TYR A 322 1.50 -18.88 -7.49
CA TYR A 322 1.05 -17.48 -7.49
C TYR A 322 -0.38 -17.33 -6.96
N LYS A 323 -1.28 -18.25 -7.35
CA LYS A 323 -2.61 -18.34 -6.75
C LYS A 323 -2.53 -18.61 -5.25
N GLN A 324 -1.71 -19.57 -4.82
CA GLN A 324 -1.55 -19.87 -3.40
C GLN A 324 -1.10 -18.64 -2.59
N ILE A 325 -0.11 -17.90 -3.09
CA ILE A 325 0.45 -16.71 -2.43
C ILE A 325 -0.59 -15.58 -2.33
N ALA A 326 -1.36 -15.33 -3.38
CA ALA A 326 -2.47 -14.39 -3.33
C ALA A 326 -3.52 -14.79 -2.27
N LEU A 327 -3.89 -16.08 -2.21
CA LEU A 327 -4.85 -16.59 -1.23
C LEU A 327 -4.33 -16.51 0.22
N GLU A 328 -3.07 -16.84 0.45
CA GLU A 328 -2.45 -16.75 1.78
C GLU A 328 -2.30 -15.29 2.23
N THR A 329 -2.04 -14.37 1.30
CA THR A 329 -2.00 -12.92 1.58
C THR A 329 -3.38 -12.37 1.92
N ILE A 330 -4.43 -12.76 1.18
CA ILE A 330 -5.83 -12.45 1.51
C ILE A 330 -6.19 -12.98 2.90
N ALA A 331 -5.85 -14.23 3.20
CA ALA A 331 -6.14 -14.85 4.50
C ALA A 331 -5.42 -14.13 5.66
N PHE A 332 -4.17 -13.71 5.46
CA PHE A 332 -3.44 -12.88 6.41
C PHE A 332 -4.16 -11.57 6.68
N LEU A 333 -4.49 -10.80 5.63
CA LEU A 333 -5.16 -9.52 5.78
C LEU A 333 -6.52 -9.67 6.49
N GLN A 334 -7.32 -10.67 6.10
CA GLN A 334 -8.62 -10.95 6.72
C GLN A 334 -8.52 -11.25 8.21
N LYS A 335 -7.45 -11.95 8.62
CA LYS A 335 -7.26 -12.37 10.00
C LYS A 335 -6.67 -11.29 10.89
N GLU A 336 -5.66 -10.56 10.40
CA GLU A 336 -4.86 -9.67 11.23
C GLU A 336 -5.16 -8.17 11.01
N MET A 337 -5.73 -7.77 9.85
CA MET A 337 -5.90 -6.36 9.49
C MET A 337 -7.36 -5.93 9.25
N LYS A 338 -8.31 -6.86 9.10
CA LYS A 338 -9.73 -6.52 8.92
C LYS A 338 -10.38 -6.08 10.24
N ASN A 339 -11.07 -4.94 10.22
CA ASN A 339 -11.87 -4.46 11.35
C ASN A 339 -13.28 -5.07 11.36
N LYS A 340 -14.08 -4.78 12.40
CA LYS A 340 -15.43 -5.35 12.56
C LYS A 340 -16.45 -4.77 11.59
N GLU A 341 -16.21 -3.54 11.13
CA GLU A 341 -17.06 -2.78 10.22
C GLU A 341 -16.82 -3.12 8.73
N GLY A 342 -15.76 -3.89 8.41
CA GLY A 342 -15.43 -4.34 7.06
C GLY A 342 -14.28 -3.59 6.36
N GLY A 343 -13.71 -2.56 6.99
CA GLY A 343 -12.51 -1.86 6.52
C GLY A 343 -11.22 -2.54 7.00
N TYR A 344 -10.08 -2.16 6.42
CA TYR A 344 -8.77 -2.71 6.77
C TYR A 344 -7.84 -1.64 7.34
N PHE A 345 -7.16 -2.02 8.42
CA PHE A 345 -6.16 -1.22 9.13
C PHE A 345 -4.95 -0.90 8.26
N ALA A 346 -4.25 0.18 8.59
CA ALA A 346 -3.17 0.72 7.77
C ALA A 346 -1.92 -0.17 7.77
N ALA A 347 -1.45 -0.55 8.97
CA ALA A 347 -0.18 -1.24 9.13
C ALA A 347 -0.11 -2.09 10.40
N ILE A 348 0.87 -3.00 10.43
CA ILE A 348 1.35 -3.70 11.62
C ILE A 348 2.81 -3.30 11.83
N ASP A 349 3.14 -2.92 13.06
CA ASP A 349 4.47 -2.49 13.50
C ASP A 349 5.56 -3.54 13.20
N ALA A 350 6.75 -3.05 12.87
CA ALA A 350 7.96 -3.87 12.79
C ALA A 350 8.38 -4.35 14.19
N ASP A 351 8.15 -3.51 15.20
CA ASP A 351 8.66 -3.71 16.55
C ASP A 351 7.67 -4.45 17.45
N SER A 352 8.22 -5.30 18.31
CA SER A 352 7.50 -5.86 19.45
C SER A 352 8.42 -5.84 20.65
N GLU A 353 7.96 -5.26 21.76
CA GLU A 353 8.77 -5.06 22.98
C GLU A 353 10.07 -4.28 22.71
N GLY A 354 10.03 -3.26 21.84
CA GLY A 354 11.18 -2.42 21.50
C GLY A 354 12.22 -3.06 20.59
N GLU A 355 11.94 -4.26 20.05
CA GLU A 355 12.85 -4.97 19.15
C GLU A 355 12.20 -5.25 17.80
N GLU A 356 12.84 -4.82 16.70
CA GLU A 356 12.41 -5.10 15.33
C GLU A 356 12.37 -6.61 15.07
N GLY A 357 11.24 -7.09 14.54
CA GLY A 357 11.08 -8.47 14.09
C GLY A 357 10.92 -9.52 15.20
N LYS A 358 11.00 -9.15 16.49
CA LYS A 358 10.98 -10.09 17.64
C LYS A 358 9.80 -11.09 17.60
N TYR A 359 8.63 -10.62 17.20
CA TYR A 359 7.44 -11.48 17.06
C TYR A 359 7.59 -12.54 15.95
N TYR A 360 8.36 -12.26 14.91
CA TYR A 360 8.40 -13.02 13.66
C TYR A 360 9.57 -13.99 13.54
N VAL A 361 10.71 -13.69 14.18
CA VAL A 361 11.96 -14.45 14.13
C VAL A 361 12.01 -15.58 15.14
N TRP A 362 12.94 -16.52 14.96
CA TRP A 362 13.06 -17.72 15.80
C TRP A 362 14.50 -18.04 16.18
N THR A 363 14.71 -18.76 17.28
CA THR A 363 15.96 -19.51 17.51
C THR A 363 15.80 -20.98 17.15
N ASP A 364 16.91 -21.70 16.96
CA ASP A 364 16.87 -23.16 16.70
C ASP A 364 16.20 -23.91 17.87
N GLU A 365 16.46 -23.49 19.11
CA GLU A 365 15.84 -24.07 20.30
C GLU A 365 14.33 -23.88 20.33
N GLU A 366 13.83 -22.71 19.92
CA GLU A 366 12.39 -22.46 19.80
C GLU A 366 11.77 -23.32 18.71
N LEU A 367 12.38 -23.35 17.51
CA LEU A 367 11.88 -24.14 16.39
C LEU A 367 11.81 -25.63 16.76
N LYS A 368 12.86 -26.17 17.39
CA LYS A 368 12.91 -27.56 17.83
C LYS A 368 11.90 -27.89 18.94
N ARG A 369 11.59 -26.93 19.79
CA ARG A 369 10.56 -27.08 20.83
C ARG A 369 9.15 -27.24 20.24
N HIS A 370 8.86 -26.48 19.18
CA HIS A 370 7.52 -26.47 18.56
C HIS A 370 7.37 -27.46 17.40
N ILE A 371 8.46 -27.87 16.76
CA ILE A 371 8.48 -28.85 15.67
C ILE A 371 9.20 -30.12 16.17
N ASP A 372 8.48 -30.93 16.95
CA ASP A 372 9.03 -32.12 17.61
C ASP A 372 9.26 -33.30 16.63
N LYS A 373 8.39 -33.43 15.62
CA LYS A 373 8.46 -34.45 14.59
C LYS A 373 9.00 -33.88 13.28
N GLU A 374 9.87 -34.66 12.64
CA GLU A 374 10.43 -34.33 11.33
C GLU A 374 11.18 -32.98 11.31
N TYR A 375 11.80 -32.61 12.45
CA TYR A 375 12.57 -31.37 12.60
C TYR A 375 13.68 -31.22 11.54
N ASP A 376 14.41 -32.31 11.25
CA ASP A 376 15.46 -32.31 10.23
C ASP A 376 14.90 -32.01 8.83
N LEU A 377 13.67 -32.44 8.54
CA LEU A 377 13.01 -32.15 7.28
C LEU A 377 12.51 -30.70 7.22
N PHE A 378 11.98 -30.19 8.34
CA PHE A 378 11.60 -28.78 8.48
C PHE A 378 12.80 -27.84 8.26
N THR A 379 13.91 -28.10 8.94
CA THR A 379 15.14 -27.29 8.84
C THR A 379 15.77 -27.38 7.46
N ALA A 380 15.67 -28.53 6.79
CA ALA A 380 16.07 -28.68 5.39
C ALA A 380 15.19 -27.85 4.45
N TYR A 381 13.86 -27.89 4.63
CA TYR A 381 12.91 -27.15 3.79
C TYR A 381 13.09 -25.63 3.92
N TYR A 382 13.15 -25.13 5.15
CA TYR A 382 13.34 -23.71 5.44
C TYR A 382 14.81 -23.27 5.51
N SER A 383 15.74 -24.16 5.14
CA SER A 383 17.18 -23.88 5.05
C SER A 383 17.77 -23.17 6.28
N THR A 384 17.23 -23.45 7.48
CA THR A 384 17.55 -22.72 8.72
C THR A 384 18.98 -22.98 9.21
N ALA A 385 19.54 -24.16 8.91
CA ALA A 385 20.92 -24.49 9.25
C ALA A 385 21.98 -23.69 8.46
N SER A 386 21.62 -23.19 7.28
CA SER A 386 22.51 -22.40 6.40
C SER A 386 22.03 -20.96 6.20
N SER A 387 21.02 -20.54 6.95
CA SER A 387 20.49 -19.18 6.86
C SER A 387 21.47 -18.17 7.44
N LYS A 388 21.67 -17.06 6.72
CA LYS A 388 22.24 -15.85 7.30
C LYS A 388 21.34 -15.48 8.48
N LYS A 389 21.89 -15.54 9.68
CA LYS A 389 21.18 -15.14 10.90
C LYS A 389 21.17 -13.62 10.98
N MET A 390 20.13 -13.08 11.59
CA MET A 390 20.14 -11.71 12.11
C MET A 390 21.05 -11.65 13.35
N GLU A 391 21.16 -10.47 13.95
CA GLU A 391 21.88 -10.30 15.21
C GLU A 391 21.34 -11.26 16.30
N GLY A 392 22.23 -11.83 17.12
CA GLY A 392 21.84 -12.67 18.26
C GLY A 392 21.25 -14.05 17.89
N ASP A 393 21.73 -14.70 16.83
CA ASP A 393 21.31 -16.04 16.37
C ASP A 393 19.84 -16.16 15.88
N LYS A 394 19.15 -15.04 15.66
CA LYS A 394 17.76 -14.98 15.16
C LYS A 394 17.64 -15.46 13.71
N ILE A 395 16.65 -16.32 13.44
CA ILE A 395 16.38 -16.98 12.15
C ILE A 395 15.10 -16.43 11.54
N VAL A 396 15.19 -16.05 10.25
CA VAL A 396 14.05 -15.77 9.38
C VAL A 396 13.81 -16.98 8.50
N LEU A 397 12.57 -17.51 8.51
CA LEU A 397 12.22 -18.66 7.65
C LEU A 397 12.24 -18.24 6.18
N ARG A 398 12.89 -19.04 5.35
CA ARG A 398 13.01 -18.83 3.91
C ARG A 398 13.25 -20.17 3.21
N LYS A 399 13.08 -20.26 1.90
CA LYS A 399 13.29 -21.48 1.11
C LYS A 399 14.42 -21.27 0.13
N ASN A 400 15.24 -22.30 -0.11
CA ASN A 400 16.26 -22.27 -1.15
C ASN A 400 15.86 -23.06 -2.41
N ARG A 401 14.75 -23.79 -2.37
CA ARG A 401 14.23 -24.64 -3.46
C ARG A 401 12.72 -24.44 -3.57
N ASP A 402 12.16 -24.76 -4.74
CA ASP A 402 10.71 -24.94 -4.87
C ASP A 402 10.26 -26.30 -4.29
N ASP A 403 8.96 -26.44 -4.10
CA ASP A 403 8.34 -27.61 -3.49
C ASP A 403 8.55 -28.88 -4.30
N GLU A 404 8.54 -28.79 -5.64
CA GLU A 404 8.74 -29.93 -6.53
C GLU A 404 10.16 -30.49 -6.41
N THR A 405 11.15 -29.60 -6.44
CA THR A 405 12.56 -29.94 -6.27
C THR A 405 12.81 -30.55 -4.90
N PHE A 406 12.30 -29.91 -3.84
CA PHE A 406 12.48 -30.40 -2.48
C PHE A 406 11.81 -31.77 -2.26
N ALA A 407 10.56 -31.93 -2.72
CA ALA A 407 9.83 -33.19 -2.58
C ALA A 407 10.57 -34.34 -3.29
N LYS A 408 11.11 -34.09 -4.49
CA LYS A 408 11.89 -35.08 -5.23
C LYS A 408 13.16 -35.50 -4.50
N GLU A 409 13.93 -34.55 -3.96
CA GLU A 409 15.18 -34.81 -3.25
C GLU A 409 14.97 -35.61 -1.96
N HIS A 410 13.87 -35.36 -1.27
CA HIS A 410 13.51 -36.02 -0.01
C HIS A 410 12.56 -37.21 -0.19
N GLN A 411 12.28 -37.62 -1.43
CA GLN A 411 11.41 -38.76 -1.78
C GLN A 411 9.99 -38.64 -1.18
N LEU A 412 9.43 -37.44 -1.20
CA LEU A 412 8.09 -37.11 -0.73
C LEU A 412 7.14 -36.91 -1.90
N SER A 413 5.85 -37.21 -1.69
CA SER A 413 4.81 -36.71 -2.59
C SER A 413 4.53 -35.24 -2.28
N LEU A 414 4.12 -34.46 -3.29
CA LEU A 414 3.70 -33.06 -3.09
C LEU A 414 2.56 -32.94 -2.07
N SER A 415 1.65 -33.91 -2.04
CA SER A 415 0.57 -33.97 -1.04
C SER A 415 1.11 -34.12 0.37
N ARG A 416 2.11 -34.99 0.58
CA ARG A 416 2.74 -35.17 1.89
C ARG A 416 3.49 -33.91 2.32
N LEU A 417 4.25 -33.30 1.42
CA LEU A 417 4.93 -32.03 1.71
C LEU A 417 3.93 -30.93 2.09
N SER A 418 2.80 -30.84 1.37
CA SER A 418 1.73 -29.88 1.69
C SER A 418 1.14 -30.09 3.10
N GLU A 419 0.86 -31.35 3.46
CA GLU A 419 0.40 -31.72 4.80
C GLU A 419 1.41 -31.29 5.88
N LEU A 420 2.69 -31.58 5.68
CA LEU A 420 3.77 -31.22 6.61
C LEU A 420 3.91 -29.72 6.80
N LYS A 421 3.90 -28.95 5.72
CA LYS A 421 3.88 -27.48 5.80
C LYS A 421 2.68 -26.98 6.59
N GLY A 422 1.50 -27.58 6.40
CA GLY A 422 0.31 -27.26 7.19
C GLY A 422 0.49 -27.50 8.69
N ILE A 423 1.10 -28.63 9.06
CA ILE A 423 1.42 -28.98 10.45
C ILE A 423 2.43 -27.99 11.04
N TRP A 424 3.56 -27.75 10.35
CA TRP A 424 4.60 -26.83 10.80
C TRP A 424 4.06 -25.41 10.97
N ARG A 425 3.32 -24.91 9.98
CA ARG A 425 2.69 -23.60 10.03
C ARG A 425 1.74 -23.47 11.21
N THR A 426 0.91 -24.48 11.45
CA THR A 426 -0.02 -24.48 12.58
C THR A 426 0.72 -24.43 13.92
N SER A 427 1.75 -25.25 14.09
CA SER A 427 2.56 -25.24 15.32
C SER A 427 3.23 -23.90 15.59
N LEU A 428 3.86 -23.31 14.57
CA LEU A 428 4.51 -22.00 14.70
C LEU A 428 3.50 -20.85 14.91
N LEU A 429 2.29 -20.95 14.34
CA LEU A 429 1.22 -19.99 14.62
C LEU A 429 0.74 -20.07 16.07
N GLU A 430 0.61 -21.27 16.64
CA GLU A 430 0.27 -21.42 18.06
C GLU A 430 1.38 -20.86 18.96
N ALA A 431 2.64 -21.15 18.64
CA ALA A 431 3.78 -20.58 19.35
C ALA A 431 3.80 -19.04 19.31
N ARG A 432 3.47 -18.42 18.16
CA ARG A 432 3.36 -16.96 18.05
C ARG A 432 2.27 -16.35 18.95
N LYS A 433 1.21 -17.10 19.32
CA LYS A 433 0.17 -16.58 20.23
C LYS A 433 0.68 -16.35 21.66
N GLU A 434 1.78 -16.98 22.04
CA GLU A 434 2.41 -16.80 23.36
C GLU A 434 3.31 -15.56 23.41
N ARG A 435 3.56 -14.92 22.26
CA ARG A 435 4.39 -13.72 22.13
C ARG A 435 3.55 -12.45 22.23
N VAL A 436 4.17 -11.35 22.65
CA VAL A 436 3.58 -10.02 22.52
C VAL A 436 3.43 -9.72 21.03
N LYS A 437 2.23 -9.30 20.61
CA LYS A 437 1.99 -8.93 19.22
C LYS A 437 2.53 -7.52 18.94
N PRO A 438 3.08 -7.26 17.74
CA PRO A 438 3.36 -5.91 17.29
C PRO A 438 2.08 -5.07 17.30
N ARG A 439 2.25 -3.76 17.52
CA ARG A 439 1.13 -2.81 17.52
C ARG A 439 0.48 -2.75 16.14
N ILE A 440 -0.83 -2.57 16.10
CA ILE A 440 -1.58 -2.34 14.87
C ILE A 440 -1.86 -0.85 14.76
N ASP A 441 -1.53 -0.25 13.61
CA ASP A 441 -2.04 1.06 13.25
C ASP A 441 -3.49 0.90 12.75
N ASP A 442 -4.44 1.19 13.62
CA ASP A 442 -5.86 0.94 13.40
C ASP A 442 -6.57 2.03 12.57
N LYS A 443 -5.81 2.96 11.96
CA LYS A 443 -6.36 3.92 11.01
C LYS A 443 -6.88 3.19 9.77
N ILE A 444 -8.00 3.67 9.24
CA ILE A 444 -8.51 3.25 7.93
C ILE A 444 -8.19 4.36 6.94
N ILE A 445 -7.37 4.07 5.93
CA ILE A 445 -6.98 5.00 4.87
C ILE A 445 -7.74 4.64 3.59
N VAL A 446 -8.42 5.63 3.00
CA VAL A 446 -9.33 5.41 1.86
C VAL A 446 -8.58 4.88 0.65
N SER A 447 -7.48 5.53 0.26
CA SER A 447 -6.67 5.11 -0.88
C SER A 447 -6.14 3.67 -0.73
N TRP A 448 -5.66 3.29 0.46
CA TRP A 448 -5.10 1.95 0.67
C TRP A 448 -6.17 0.85 0.64
N ASN A 449 -7.35 1.14 1.18
CA ASN A 449 -8.49 0.24 1.07
C ASN A 449 -9.02 0.17 -0.38
N ALA A 450 -8.91 1.25 -1.17
CA ALA A 450 -9.23 1.22 -2.59
C ALA A 450 -8.27 0.32 -3.39
N LEU A 451 -6.96 0.33 -3.08
CA LEU A 451 -6.01 -0.65 -3.62
C LEU A 451 -6.40 -2.09 -3.25
N LEU A 452 -6.89 -2.31 -2.01
CA LEU A 452 -7.34 -3.64 -1.60
C LEU A 452 -8.60 -4.09 -2.34
N ILE A 453 -9.56 -3.19 -2.59
CA ILE A 453 -10.73 -3.48 -3.44
C ILE A 453 -10.27 -3.96 -4.82
N ASN A 454 -9.28 -3.29 -5.42
CA ASN A 454 -8.67 -3.73 -6.68
C ASN A 454 -8.04 -5.13 -6.56
N GLY A 455 -7.26 -5.39 -5.50
CA GLY A 455 -6.69 -6.71 -5.23
C GLY A 455 -7.73 -7.82 -5.19
N TYR A 456 -8.85 -7.62 -4.48
CA TYR A 456 -9.95 -8.58 -4.45
C TYR A 456 -10.66 -8.74 -5.79
N VAL A 457 -10.86 -7.64 -6.53
CA VAL A 457 -11.44 -7.70 -7.88
C VAL A 457 -10.55 -8.50 -8.83
N ASP A 458 -9.24 -8.32 -8.78
CA ASP A 458 -8.30 -9.07 -9.62
C ASP A 458 -8.21 -10.54 -9.20
N ALA A 459 -8.29 -10.84 -7.90
CA ALA A 459 -8.42 -12.22 -7.41
C ALA A 459 -9.73 -12.88 -7.88
N PHE A 460 -10.85 -12.15 -7.88
CA PHE A 460 -12.12 -12.64 -8.45
C PHE A 460 -11.97 -12.93 -9.95
N LYS A 461 -11.42 -12.00 -10.72
CA LYS A 461 -11.19 -12.14 -12.16
C LYS A 461 -10.31 -13.34 -12.49
N ALA A 462 -9.22 -13.52 -11.74
CA ALA A 462 -8.25 -14.59 -11.96
C ALA A 462 -8.76 -15.98 -11.51
N PHE A 463 -9.45 -16.06 -10.36
CA PHE A 463 -9.78 -17.34 -9.73
C PHE A 463 -11.25 -17.77 -9.90
N GLY A 464 -12.14 -16.85 -10.27
CA GLY A 464 -13.56 -17.10 -10.47
C GLY A 464 -14.36 -17.37 -9.18
N ASP A 465 -13.80 -17.08 -8.01
CA ASP A 465 -14.47 -17.32 -6.72
C ASP A 465 -15.23 -16.07 -6.26
N GLN A 466 -16.56 -16.17 -6.26
CA GLN A 466 -17.50 -15.08 -5.98
C GLN A 466 -17.25 -14.38 -4.63
N LYS A 467 -16.69 -15.10 -3.64
CA LYS A 467 -16.41 -14.52 -2.31
C LYS A 467 -15.47 -13.31 -2.37
N PHE A 468 -14.58 -13.24 -3.36
CA PHE A 468 -13.65 -12.13 -3.50
C PHE A 468 -14.37 -10.87 -4.00
N LEU A 469 -15.29 -11.00 -4.96
CA LEU A 469 -16.10 -9.88 -5.41
C LEU A 469 -17.04 -9.40 -4.29
N ASP A 470 -17.61 -10.32 -3.51
CA ASP A 470 -18.50 -9.96 -2.41
C ASP A 470 -17.74 -9.22 -1.30
N GLU A 471 -16.53 -9.67 -0.95
CA GLU A 471 -15.65 -8.97 0.00
C GLU A 471 -15.23 -7.59 -0.51
N ALA A 472 -14.87 -7.45 -1.79
CA ALA A 472 -14.57 -6.15 -2.40
C ALA A 472 -15.74 -5.16 -2.26
N LYS A 473 -16.98 -5.64 -2.41
CA LYS A 473 -18.20 -4.83 -2.22
C LYS A 473 -18.42 -4.44 -0.77
N VAL A 474 -18.11 -5.34 0.18
CA VAL A 474 -18.17 -5.02 1.63
C VAL A 474 -17.22 -3.87 1.94
N ILE A 475 -15.94 -3.99 1.57
CA ILE A 475 -14.93 -2.95 1.79
C ILE A 475 -15.39 -1.64 1.15
N TYR A 476 -15.82 -1.68 -0.11
CA TYR A 476 -16.29 -0.51 -0.85
C TYR A 476 -17.45 0.20 -0.14
N ASN A 477 -18.47 -0.54 0.29
CA ASN A 477 -19.63 0.04 0.98
C ASN A 477 -19.22 0.64 2.33
N THR A 478 -18.39 -0.07 3.10
CA THR A 478 -17.88 0.42 4.39
C THR A 478 -17.11 1.74 4.23
N ILE A 479 -16.20 1.81 3.25
CA ILE A 479 -15.44 3.03 2.97
C ILE A 479 -16.36 4.15 2.50
N LYS A 480 -17.26 3.87 1.55
CA LYS A 480 -18.20 4.88 1.05
C LYS A 480 -19.09 5.45 2.16
N GLU A 481 -19.65 4.61 3.02
CA GLU A 481 -20.53 5.05 4.11
C GLU A 481 -19.77 5.84 5.19
N ALA A 482 -18.55 5.44 5.52
CA ALA A 482 -17.78 6.07 6.59
C ALA A 482 -17.05 7.33 6.13
N ALA A 483 -16.52 7.33 4.90
CA ALA A 483 -15.56 8.32 4.42
C ALA A 483 -16.12 9.31 3.40
N TYR A 484 -17.25 9.03 2.75
CA TYR A 484 -17.86 9.91 1.75
C TYR A 484 -19.13 10.59 2.27
N ASN A 485 -19.10 11.92 2.42
CA ASN A 485 -20.27 12.72 2.79
C ASN A 485 -20.25 14.07 2.08
N ASP A 486 -21.42 14.60 1.70
CA ASP A 486 -21.56 15.92 1.05
C ASP A 486 -20.63 16.13 -0.16
N ASN A 487 -20.46 15.08 -0.99
CA ASN A 487 -19.51 15.03 -2.11
C ASN A 487 -18.04 15.24 -1.72
N GLN A 488 -17.67 14.92 -0.48
CA GLN A 488 -16.31 14.98 0.03
C GLN A 488 -15.87 13.64 0.60
N LEU A 489 -14.66 13.21 0.23
CA LEU A 489 -13.93 12.17 0.92
C LEU A 489 -13.09 12.76 2.04
N VAL A 490 -12.90 11.95 3.08
CA VAL A 490 -11.83 12.10 4.06
C VAL A 490 -10.65 11.22 3.68
N HIS A 491 -9.43 11.58 4.09
CA HIS A 491 -8.26 10.75 3.80
C HIS A 491 -8.23 9.48 4.65
N SER A 492 -8.33 9.70 5.96
CA SER A 492 -8.33 8.63 6.95
C SER A 492 -9.42 8.86 7.99
N TYR A 493 -9.86 7.77 8.61
CA TYR A 493 -10.79 7.87 9.73
C TYR A 493 -10.55 6.76 10.74
N LYS A 494 -10.90 7.10 11.98
CA LYS A 494 -11.06 6.18 13.10
C LYS A 494 -12.38 6.51 13.78
N LYS A 495 -13.03 5.51 14.38
CA LYS A 495 -14.31 5.73 15.05
C LYS A 495 -14.16 6.80 16.14
N GLY A 496 -14.88 7.92 16.00
CA GLY A 496 -14.86 9.04 16.94
C GLY A 496 -13.71 10.05 16.74
N SER A 497 -12.90 9.91 15.69
CA SER A 497 -11.81 10.85 15.39
C SER A 497 -12.26 12.09 14.62
N LYS A 498 -11.42 13.12 14.66
CA LYS A 498 -11.53 14.26 13.75
C LYS A 498 -11.26 13.76 12.32
N ARG A 499 -12.12 14.16 11.39
CA ARG A 499 -11.97 13.83 9.96
C ARG A 499 -10.98 14.79 9.32
N SER A 500 -10.02 14.27 8.56
CA SER A 500 -9.14 15.06 7.70
C SER A 500 -9.74 15.18 6.30
N GLU A 501 -9.39 16.24 5.57
CA GLU A 501 -9.78 16.39 4.17
C GLU A 501 -9.10 15.31 3.32
N GLY A 502 -9.81 14.74 2.35
CA GLY A 502 -9.24 13.78 1.40
C GLY A 502 -8.31 14.44 0.38
N PHE A 503 -7.29 13.70 -0.02
CA PHE A 503 -6.33 14.10 -1.07
C PHE A 503 -6.75 13.55 -2.42
N LEU A 504 -6.14 14.06 -3.51
CA LEU A 504 -6.33 13.53 -4.87
C LEU A 504 -6.23 12.00 -4.92
N GLU A 505 -5.29 11.43 -4.15
CA GLU A 505 -5.09 9.98 -4.05
C GLU A 505 -6.34 9.22 -3.63
N ASP A 506 -7.07 9.69 -2.61
CA ASP A 506 -8.27 9.02 -2.11
C ASP A 506 -9.37 8.99 -3.18
N TYR A 507 -9.58 10.10 -3.87
CA TYR A 507 -10.58 10.19 -4.93
C TYR A 507 -10.18 9.39 -6.15
N ALA A 508 -8.93 9.52 -6.62
CA ALA A 508 -8.46 8.84 -7.83
C ALA A 508 -8.45 7.32 -7.65
N PHE A 509 -8.00 6.82 -6.50
CA PHE A 509 -7.93 5.40 -6.22
C PHE A 509 -9.32 4.81 -6.01
N LEU A 510 -10.21 5.49 -5.29
CA LEU A 510 -11.58 5.01 -5.11
C LEU A 510 -12.39 5.07 -6.42
N ALA A 511 -12.13 6.05 -7.29
CA ALA A 511 -12.70 6.11 -8.63
C ALA A 511 -12.24 4.90 -9.48
N ASN A 512 -10.95 4.55 -9.40
CA ASN A 512 -10.38 3.38 -10.07
C ASN A 512 -11.01 2.07 -9.54
N ALA A 513 -11.09 1.92 -8.22
CA ALA A 513 -11.73 0.78 -7.58
C ALA A 513 -13.20 0.62 -7.97
N SER A 514 -13.91 1.75 -8.12
CA SER A 514 -15.29 1.77 -8.60
C SER A 514 -15.39 1.28 -10.06
N LEU A 515 -14.49 1.69 -10.96
CA LEU A 515 -14.47 1.21 -12.34
C LEU A 515 -14.16 -0.29 -12.42
N ASN A 516 -13.25 -0.78 -11.59
CA ASN A 516 -12.91 -2.20 -11.52
C ASN A 516 -14.07 -3.04 -10.96
N LEU A 517 -14.80 -2.53 -9.95
CA LEU A 517 -16.03 -3.15 -9.47
C LEU A 517 -17.12 -3.15 -10.54
N TYR A 518 -17.26 -2.09 -11.33
CA TYR A 518 -18.18 -2.05 -12.46
C TYR A 518 -17.82 -3.14 -13.49
N SER A 519 -16.56 -3.22 -13.92
CA SER A 519 -16.08 -4.24 -14.86
C SER A 519 -16.35 -5.67 -14.35
N ALA A 520 -16.10 -5.94 -13.05
CA ALA A 520 -16.30 -7.27 -12.48
C ALA A 520 -17.76 -7.63 -12.18
N SER A 521 -18.59 -6.65 -11.81
CA SER A 521 -19.96 -6.88 -11.35
C SER A 521 -21.05 -6.50 -12.35
N LEU A 522 -20.72 -5.78 -13.41
CA LEU A 522 -21.65 -5.21 -14.39
C LEU A 522 -22.74 -4.32 -13.77
N ASP A 523 -22.52 -3.80 -12.56
CA ASP A 523 -23.46 -2.94 -11.85
C ASP A 523 -23.09 -1.47 -12.08
N ALA A 524 -23.93 -0.78 -12.87
CA ALA A 524 -23.69 0.60 -13.32
C ALA A 524 -23.57 1.61 -12.17
N LYS A 525 -24.04 1.29 -10.95
CA LYS A 525 -23.90 2.21 -9.81
C LYS A 525 -22.44 2.53 -9.49
N TYR A 526 -21.52 1.59 -9.73
CA TYR A 526 -20.09 1.80 -9.49
C TYR A 526 -19.48 2.72 -10.56
N LEU A 527 -19.88 2.58 -11.83
CA LEU A 527 -19.51 3.51 -12.90
C LEU A 527 -19.98 4.94 -12.57
N ILE A 528 -21.25 5.09 -12.18
CA ILE A 528 -21.84 6.39 -11.83
C ILE A 528 -21.08 7.04 -10.67
N PHE A 529 -20.72 6.26 -9.64
CA PHE A 529 -19.95 6.80 -8.53
C PHE A 529 -18.52 7.19 -8.93
N SER A 530 -17.88 6.44 -9.83
CA SER A 530 -16.56 6.81 -10.36
C SER A 530 -16.62 8.16 -11.09
N GLN A 531 -17.63 8.37 -11.93
CA GLN A 531 -17.87 9.65 -12.61
C GLN A 531 -18.04 10.81 -11.62
N GLN A 532 -18.78 10.58 -10.51
CA GLN A 532 -18.96 11.59 -9.46
C GLN A 532 -17.64 11.95 -8.76
N LEU A 533 -16.78 10.97 -8.52
CA LEU A 533 -15.45 11.20 -7.94
C LEU A 533 -14.54 11.94 -8.92
N VAL A 534 -14.50 11.55 -10.20
CA VAL A 534 -13.73 12.24 -11.25
C VAL A 534 -14.17 13.70 -11.39
N LYS A 535 -15.47 13.96 -11.40
CA LYS A 535 -15.99 15.34 -11.41
C LYS A 535 -15.53 16.12 -10.18
N SER A 536 -15.58 15.50 -8.99
CA SER A 536 -15.07 16.13 -7.76
C SER A 536 -13.58 16.45 -7.84
N ILE A 537 -12.81 15.60 -8.53
CA ILE A 537 -11.37 15.83 -8.77
C ILE A 537 -11.15 17.05 -9.67
N GLU A 538 -11.88 17.14 -10.79
CA GLU A 538 -11.81 18.28 -11.71
C GLU A 538 -12.20 19.59 -11.04
N GLU A 539 -13.13 19.57 -10.09
CA GLU A 539 -13.57 20.76 -9.35
C GLU A 539 -12.59 21.19 -8.24
N LYS A 540 -11.96 20.25 -7.53
CA LYS A 540 -11.18 20.53 -6.31
C LYS A 540 -9.68 20.58 -6.51
N PHE A 541 -9.15 19.71 -7.37
CA PHE A 541 -7.72 19.44 -7.47
C PHE A 541 -7.11 19.92 -8.78
N LYS A 542 -7.91 20.37 -9.74
CA LYS A 542 -7.38 20.87 -11.01
C LYS A 542 -6.34 21.96 -10.78
N ASP A 543 -5.19 21.81 -11.43
CA ASP A 543 -4.17 22.85 -11.50
C ASP A 543 -4.49 23.82 -12.66
N GLU A 544 -4.24 25.12 -12.46
CA GLU A 544 -4.51 26.12 -13.49
C GLU A 544 -3.35 26.27 -14.48
N ALA A 545 -2.13 25.86 -14.09
CA ALA A 545 -0.91 26.04 -14.87
C ALA A 545 -0.58 24.82 -15.74
N THR A 546 -1.10 23.64 -15.39
CA THR A 546 -0.77 22.36 -16.02
C THR A 546 -2.02 21.52 -16.29
N ASP A 547 -1.90 20.47 -17.09
CA ASP A 547 -2.98 19.48 -17.32
C ASP A 547 -3.12 18.46 -16.19
N PHE A 548 -2.46 18.69 -15.05
CA PHE A 548 -2.40 17.77 -13.91
C PHE A 548 -3.30 18.25 -12.77
N TYR A 549 -3.36 17.43 -11.73
CA TYR A 549 -4.11 17.69 -10.52
C TYR A 549 -3.15 17.84 -9.33
N LYS A 550 -3.41 18.88 -8.53
CA LYS A 550 -2.79 19.12 -7.23
C LYS A 550 -3.12 17.98 -6.28
N PHE A 551 -2.18 17.62 -5.42
CA PHE A 551 -2.35 16.54 -4.45
C PHE A 551 -3.35 16.88 -3.35
N ASN A 552 -3.32 18.12 -2.87
CA ASN A 552 -4.24 18.68 -1.88
C ASN A 552 -5.02 19.87 -2.46
N SER A 553 -6.19 20.13 -1.91
CA SER A 553 -7.09 21.24 -2.29
C SER A 553 -6.70 22.56 -1.61
N SER A 554 -6.10 22.50 -0.41
CA SER A 554 -5.68 23.66 0.37
C SER A 554 -4.37 24.28 -0.15
N ASN A 555 -4.23 25.60 0.01
CA ASN A 555 -3.01 26.33 -0.34
C ASN A 555 -2.15 26.68 0.90
N SER A 556 -2.23 25.87 1.96
CA SER A 556 -1.55 26.14 3.25
C SER A 556 -0.07 25.75 3.28
N LEU A 557 0.45 25.09 2.24
CA LEU A 557 1.84 24.64 2.16
C LEU A 557 2.69 25.61 1.31
N ILE A 558 4.01 25.56 1.48
CA ILE A 558 4.97 26.45 0.80
C ILE A 558 5.04 26.25 -0.73
N ALA A 559 4.50 25.14 -1.24
CA ALA A 559 4.43 24.83 -2.66
C ALA A 559 3.18 23.99 -2.94
N ASN A 560 2.58 24.19 -4.11
CA ASN A 560 1.59 23.26 -4.66
C ASN A 560 2.30 21.95 -4.98
N ILE A 561 1.66 20.83 -4.67
CA ILE A 561 2.21 19.50 -4.88
C ILE A 561 1.53 18.88 -6.09
N ILE A 562 2.30 18.46 -7.09
CA ILE A 562 1.81 17.60 -8.17
C ILE A 562 2.52 16.25 -8.03
N LYS A 563 1.83 15.28 -7.41
CA LYS A 563 2.37 13.93 -7.24
C LYS A 563 2.23 13.16 -8.56
N ASN A 564 3.29 13.09 -9.35
CA ASN A 564 3.35 12.42 -10.65
C ASN A 564 4.28 11.18 -10.67
N ASP A 565 5.18 11.02 -9.71
CA ASP A 565 6.06 9.85 -9.59
C ASP A 565 5.37 8.69 -8.85
N ASP A 566 5.60 7.47 -9.35
CA ASP A 566 5.25 6.23 -8.68
C ASP A 566 6.30 5.92 -7.60
N GLY A 567 5.84 5.45 -6.45
CA GLY A 567 6.69 4.94 -5.37
C GLY A 567 6.34 3.50 -5.03
N VAL A 568 6.22 3.20 -3.74
CA VAL A 568 5.63 1.94 -3.26
C VAL A 568 4.13 1.84 -3.56
N ILE A 569 3.49 2.98 -3.86
CA ILE A 569 2.13 3.12 -4.38
C ILE A 569 2.17 3.93 -5.68
N PRO A 570 1.20 3.74 -6.58
CA PRO A 570 1.16 4.50 -7.83
C PRO A 570 0.88 5.99 -7.60
N SER A 571 1.32 6.82 -8.53
CA SER A 571 0.98 8.24 -8.57
C SER A 571 -0.54 8.42 -8.70
N PRO A 572 -1.16 9.31 -7.92
CA PRO A 572 -2.56 9.63 -8.06
C PRO A 572 -2.89 10.32 -9.39
N ASN A 573 -1.95 11.08 -9.97
CA ASN A 573 -2.11 11.62 -11.33
C ASN A 573 -2.02 10.52 -12.40
N ALA A 574 -1.16 9.51 -12.24
CA ALA A 574 -1.11 8.36 -13.14
C ALA A 574 -2.40 7.54 -13.08
N VAL A 575 -2.94 7.32 -11.87
CA VAL A 575 -4.25 6.68 -11.68
C VAL A 575 -5.37 7.51 -12.28
N MET A 576 -5.32 8.84 -12.15
CA MET A 576 -6.30 9.73 -12.78
C MET A 576 -6.24 9.65 -14.32
N CYS A 577 -5.05 9.66 -14.91
CA CYS A 577 -4.87 9.42 -16.35
C CYS A 577 -5.46 8.07 -16.77
N HIS A 578 -5.22 7.01 -16.00
CA HIS A 578 -5.80 5.69 -16.24
C HIS A 578 -7.33 5.72 -16.20
N ASN A 579 -7.92 6.40 -15.21
CA ASN A 579 -9.38 6.52 -15.06
C ASN A 579 -10.01 7.30 -16.23
N LEU A 580 -9.38 8.39 -16.66
CA LEU A 580 -9.81 9.18 -17.82
C LEU A 580 -9.81 8.34 -19.10
N ILE A 581 -8.79 7.50 -19.32
CA ILE A 581 -8.77 6.56 -20.45
C ILE A 581 -9.95 5.59 -20.36
N GLN A 582 -10.17 4.96 -19.21
CA GLN A 582 -11.27 3.99 -19.05
C GLN A 582 -12.65 4.63 -19.26
N LEU A 583 -12.92 5.77 -18.64
CA LEU A 583 -14.18 6.51 -18.83
C LEU A 583 -14.33 6.98 -20.28
N GLY A 584 -13.25 7.48 -20.88
CA GLY A 584 -13.19 7.87 -22.29
C GLY A 584 -13.66 6.75 -23.23
N HIS A 585 -13.21 5.51 -23.00
CA HIS A 585 -13.64 4.34 -23.78
C HIS A 585 -15.06 3.85 -23.44
N ILE A 586 -15.48 3.90 -22.17
CA ILE A 586 -16.83 3.45 -21.75
C ILE A 586 -17.92 4.39 -22.30
N GLU A 587 -17.65 5.70 -22.29
CA GLU A 587 -18.62 6.75 -22.62
C GLU A 587 -18.44 7.33 -24.02
N TYR A 588 -17.37 6.94 -24.72
CA TYR A 588 -16.91 7.63 -25.93
C TYR A 588 -16.65 9.13 -25.70
N ASN A 589 -16.19 9.47 -24.49
CA ASN A 589 -15.89 10.84 -24.07
C ASN A 589 -14.52 11.29 -24.61
N LYS A 590 -14.56 12.14 -25.64
CA LYS A 590 -13.36 12.65 -26.33
C LYS A 590 -12.54 13.61 -25.47
N ASP A 591 -13.18 14.34 -24.56
CA ASP A 591 -12.48 15.31 -23.71
C ASP A 591 -11.59 14.58 -22.70
N TYR A 592 -12.10 13.51 -22.07
CA TYR A 592 -11.29 12.65 -21.20
C TYR A 592 -10.12 12.00 -21.94
N MET A 593 -10.35 11.53 -23.17
CA MET A 593 -9.29 10.96 -24.00
C MET A 593 -8.22 11.99 -24.36
N LYS A 594 -8.61 13.23 -24.66
CA LYS A 594 -7.70 14.34 -24.96
C LYS A 594 -6.90 14.76 -23.73
N SER A 595 -7.54 14.88 -22.57
CA SER A 595 -6.85 15.21 -21.31
C SER A 595 -5.83 14.15 -20.95
N ALA A 596 -6.20 12.87 -21.00
CA ALA A 596 -5.25 11.77 -20.76
C ALA A 596 -4.07 11.78 -21.74
N GLU A 597 -4.32 12.03 -23.03
CA GLU A 597 -3.25 12.16 -24.03
C GLU A 597 -2.31 13.33 -23.72
N SER A 598 -2.83 14.49 -23.31
CA SER A 598 -2.01 15.65 -22.93
C SER A 598 -1.13 15.37 -21.72
N MET A 599 -1.68 14.70 -20.70
CA MET A 599 -0.94 14.25 -19.52
C MET A 599 0.19 13.29 -19.94
N LEU A 600 -0.10 12.29 -20.78
CA LEU A 600 0.90 11.33 -21.27
C LEU A 600 2.01 12.00 -22.08
N LYS A 601 1.67 12.95 -22.96
CA LYS A 601 2.68 13.69 -23.73
C LYS A 601 3.61 14.48 -22.82
N SER A 602 3.09 15.05 -21.74
CA SER A 602 3.87 15.83 -20.77
C SER A 602 4.83 14.95 -19.94
N MET A 603 4.50 13.67 -19.77
CA MET A 603 5.31 12.70 -19.03
C MET A 603 6.43 12.04 -19.88
N GLN A 604 6.45 12.23 -21.20
CA GLN A 604 7.44 11.59 -22.08
C GLN A 604 8.91 11.81 -21.65
N PRO A 605 9.37 13.03 -21.31
CA PRO A 605 10.76 13.23 -20.90
C PRO A 605 11.11 12.46 -19.62
N LEU A 606 10.19 12.44 -18.65
CA LEU A 606 10.38 11.75 -17.36
C LEU A 606 10.39 10.22 -17.52
N LEU A 607 9.53 9.70 -18.41
CA LEU A 607 9.54 8.29 -18.79
C LEU A 607 10.86 7.88 -19.43
N GLN A 608 11.39 8.71 -20.35
CA GLN A 608 12.67 8.45 -21.01
C GLN A 608 13.86 8.51 -20.04
N GLU A 609 13.81 9.38 -19.05
CA GLU A 609 14.84 9.52 -18.01
C GLU A 609 14.81 8.38 -17.00
N SER A 610 13.64 8.01 -16.48
CA SER A 610 13.52 7.01 -15.40
C SER A 610 12.16 6.30 -15.38
N VAL A 611 11.88 5.45 -16.37
CA VAL A 611 10.61 4.68 -16.44
C VAL A 611 10.29 3.88 -15.17
N VAL A 612 11.30 3.44 -14.43
CA VAL A 612 11.16 2.70 -13.15
C VAL A 612 10.38 3.48 -12.07
N SER A 613 10.37 4.81 -12.16
CA SER A 613 9.65 5.71 -11.25
C SER A 613 8.28 6.16 -11.79
N TYR A 614 7.87 5.68 -12.96
CA TYR A 614 6.67 6.13 -13.68
C TYR A 614 5.98 4.98 -14.42
N THR A 615 5.97 3.77 -13.86
CA THR A 615 5.49 2.56 -14.52
C THR A 615 3.97 2.52 -14.72
N LEU A 616 3.16 3.20 -13.90
CA LEU A 616 1.72 3.33 -14.18
C LEU A 616 1.44 4.31 -15.34
N TRP A 617 2.27 5.35 -15.48
CA TRP A 617 2.26 6.19 -16.68
C TRP A 617 2.66 5.38 -17.91
N ALA A 618 3.73 4.60 -17.81
CA ALA A 618 4.20 3.73 -18.89
C ALA A 618 3.11 2.71 -19.28
N SER A 619 2.39 2.14 -18.32
CA SER A 619 1.24 1.26 -18.56
C SER A 619 0.10 1.97 -19.30
N SER A 620 -0.17 3.23 -18.94
CA SER A 620 -1.15 4.05 -19.67
C SER A 620 -0.66 4.45 -21.07
N PHE A 621 0.66 4.59 -21.24
CA PHE A 621 1.32 4.79 -22.53
C PHE A 621 1.13 3.58 -23.44
N LEU A 622 1.33 2.36 -22.92
CA LEU A 622 1.11 1.10 -23.66
C LEU A 622 -0.29 1.04 -24.28
N LYS A 623 -1.32 1.54 -23.60
CA LYS A 623 -2.71 1.62 -24.11
C LYS A 623 -2.88 2.54 -25.32
N LYS A 624 -1.94 3.46 -25.55
CA LYS A 624 -1.94 4.38 -26.70
C LYS A 624 -1.09 3.89 -27.85
N ILE A 625 0.04 3.24 -27.56
CA ILE A 625 1.01 2.84 -28.58
C ILE A 625 0.80 1.42 -29.11
N TYR A 626 0.11 0.56 -28.35
CA TYR A 626 -0.36 -0.75 -28.80
C TYR A 626 -1.88 -0.73 -28.96
N PRO A 627 -2.47 -1.65 -29.76
CA PRO A 627 -3.92 -1.75 -29.88
C PRO A 627 -4.61 -1.83 -28.52
N TYR A 628 -5.68 -1.05 -28.36
CA TYR A 628 -6.55 -1.07 -27.20
C TYR A 628 -7.93 -1.55 -27.62
N TYR A 629 -8.44 -2.58 -26.96
CA TYR A 629 -9.69 -3.23 -27.34
C TYR A 629 -10.79 -2.96 -26.31
N GLU A 630 -11.97 -2.54 -26.76
CA GLU A 630 -13.18 -2.57 -25.95
C GLU A 630 -13.95 -3.87 -26.23
N ILE A 631 -14.11 -4.71 -25.20
CA ILE A 631 -14.93 -5.92 -25.25
C ILE A 631 -16.22 -5.65 -24.49
N ALA A 632 -17.30 -5.43 -25.23
CA ALA A 632 -18.64 -5.24 -24.69
C ALA A 632 -19.43 -6.55 -24.78
N VAL A 633 -19.85 -7.10 -23.64
CA VAL A 633 -20.66 -8.31 -23.58
C VAL A 633 -22.10 -7.97 -23.22
N VAL A 634 -23.04 -8.22 -24.13
CA VAL A 634 -24.43 -7.76 -23.99
C VAL A 634 -25.40 -8.93 -24.12
N GLY A 635 -26.26 -9.12 -23.12
CA GLY A 635 -27.26 -10.18 -23.07
C GLY A 635 -27.35 -10.87 -21.70
N THR A 636 -28.30 -11.78 -21.53
CA THR A 636 -28.62 -12.40 -20.24
C THR A 636 -27.44 -13.14 -19.60
N ASP A 637 -26.55 -13.72 -20.40
CA ASP A 637 -25.39 -14.48 -19.94
C ASP A 637 -24.10 -13.64 -19.86
N ALA A 638 -24.20 -12.31 -19.95
CA ALA A 638 -23.04 -11.43 -20.00
C ALA A 638 -22.08 -11.65 -18.82
N ARG A 639 -22.61 -11.91 -17.62
CA ARG A 639 -21.80 -12.20 -16.41
C ARG A 639 -20.91 -13.42 -16.56
N THR A 640 -21.43 -14.48 -17.21
CA THR A 640 -20.70 -15.73 -17.41
C THR A 640 -19.60 -15.54 -18.43
N LEU A 641 -19.91 -14.90 -19.57
CA LEU A 641 -18.94 -14.67 -20.63
C LEU A 641 -17.84 -13.69 -20.22
N THR A 642 -18.17 -12.59 -19.51
CA THR A 642 -17.15 -11.67 -18.97
C THR A 642 -16.26 -12.37 -17.94
N SER A 643 -16.83 -13.20 -17.06
CA SER A 643 -16.04 -13.99 -16.10
C SER A 643 -15.04 -14.92 -16.80
N ASN A 644 -15.42 -15.53 -17.92
CA ASN A 644 -14.52 -16.41 -18.68
C ASN A 644 -13.43 -15.63 -19.43
N LEU A 645 -13.75 -14.44 -19.97
CA LEU A 645 -12.76 -13.52 -20.54
C LEU A 645 -11.74 -13.05 -19.49
N HIS A 646 -12.21 -12.70 -18.30
CA HIS A 646 -11.36 -12.23 -17.19
C HIS A 646 -10.33 -13.25 -16.68
N LYS A 647 -10.55 -14.56 -16.92
CA LYS A 647 -9.58 -15.61 -16.58
C LYS A 647 -8.38 -15.64 -17.55
N LYS A 648 -8.42 -14.88 -18.63
CA LYS A 648 -7.32 -14.72 -19.58
C LYS A 648 -6.56 -13.44 -19.26
N HIS A 649 -5.24 -13.50 -19.37
CA HIS A 649 -4.43 -12.29 -19.33
C HIS A 649 -4.55 -11.57 -20.69
N LEU A 650 -5.30 -10.48 -20.72
CA LEU A 650 -5.58 -9.67 -21.90
C LEU A 650 -5.15 -8.21 -21.64
N PRO A 651 -3.87 -7.86 -21.83
CA PRO A 651 -3.42 -6.48 -21.65
C PRO A 651 -4.12 -5.56 -22.67
N ASN A 652 -4.16 -4.26 -22.36
CA ASN A 652 -4.83 -3.26 -23.21
C ASN A 652 -6.29 -3.58 -23.59
N THR A 653 -7.02 -4.23 -22.69
CA THR A 653 -8.42 -4.60 -22.96
C THR A 653 -9.35 -4.06 -21.88
N LEU A 654 -10.41 -3.37 -22.29
CA LEU A 654 -11.55 -3.02 -21.44
C LEU A 654 -12.62 -4.09 -21.59
N ILE A 655 -12.87 -4.88 -20.55
CA ILE A 655 -13.95 -5.88 -20.53
C ILE A 655 -15.08 -5.36 -19.64
N VAL A 656 -16.22 -5.09 -20.26
CA VAL A 656 -17.45 -4.64 -19.59
C VAL A 656 -18.66 -5.31 -20.24
N GLY A 657 -19.81 -5.22 -19.59
CA GLY A 657 -21.02 -5.83 -20.12
C GLY A 657 -22.30 -5.33 -19.49
N SER A 658 -23.41 -5.69 -20.12
CA SER A 658 -24.76 -5.37 -19.64
C SER A 658 -25.68 -6.57 -19.82
N THR A 659 -26.42 -6.91 -18.76
CA THR A 659 -27.43 -7.98 -18.80
C THR A 659 -28.78 -7.53 -19.36
N LYS A 660 -28.89 -6.25 -19.72
CA LYS A 660 -30.10 -5.59 -20.21
C LYS A 660 -29.75 -4.50 -21.22
N GLU A 661 -30.76 -3.95 -21.88
CA GLU A 661 -30.60 -2.74 -22.68
C GLU A 661 -30.02 -1.60 -21.85
N SER A 662 -29.12 -0.82 -22.46
CA SER A 662 -28.38 0.27 -21.81
C SER A 662 -28.11 1.39 -22.82
N GLU A 663 -28.27 2.63 -22.36
CA GLU A 663 -28.03 3.84 -23.14
C GLU A 663 -26.56 4.32 -23.06
N LEU A 664 -25.69 3.61 -22.35
CA LEU A 664 -24.26 3.92 -22.39
C LEU A 664 -23.74 3.72 -23.81
N ALA A 665 -22.91 4.66 -24.29
CA ALA A 665 -22.44 4.70 -25.68
C ALA A 665 -21.83 3.37 -26.17
N LEU A 666 -21.11 2.65 -25.28
CA LEU A 666 -20.51 1.36 -25.59
C LEU A 666 -21.53 0.20 -25.71
N PHE A 667 -22.79 0.36 -25.29
CA PHE A 667 -23.84 -0.67 -25.37
C PHE A 667 -25.04 -0.27 -26.23
N GLU A 668 -25.13 0.99 -26.62
CA GLU A 668 -26.26 1.52 -27.38
C GLU A 668 -26.50 0.70 -28.67
N GLY A 669 -27.73 0.19 -28.82
CA GLY A 669 -28.12 -0.63 -29.98
C GLY A 669 -27.52 -2.05 -30.02
N ARG A 670 -26.87 -2.53 -28.95
CA ARG A 670 -26.21 -3.86 -28.90
C ARG A 670 -26.99 -4.94 -28.14
N TYR A 671 -28.08 -4.58 -27.47
CA TYR A 671 -28.91 -5.57 -26.78
C TYR A 671 -29.89 -6.22 -27.75
N VAL A 672 -29.86 -7.55 -27.79
CA VAL A 672 -30.80 -8.38 -28.55
C VAL A 672 -31.38 -9.45 -27.63
N SER A 673 -32.68 -9.70 -27.74
CA SER A 673 -33.40 -10.55 -26.78
C SER A 673 -33.18 -12.05 -26.97
N ASP A 674 -32.64 -12.46 -28.11
CA ASP A 674 -32.49 -13.86 -28.53
C ASP A 674 -31.12 -14.47 -28.20
N GLY A 675 -30.19 -13.70 -27.65
CA GLY A 675 -28.86 -14.21 -27.32
C GLY A 675 -28.01 -13.28 -26.47
N THR A 676 -26.81 -13.75 -26.14
CA THR A 676 -25.75 -12.94 -25.53
C THR A 676 -24.58 -12.87 -26.50
N TYR A 677 -24.13 -11.66 -26.78
CA TYR A 677 -23.12 -11.39 -27.79
C TYR A 677 -21.94 -10.61 -27.21
N ILE A 678 -20.76 -10.90 -27.74
CA ILE A 678 -19.49 -10.26 -27.44
C ILE A 678 -19.11 -9.41 -28.64
N TYR A 679 -18.95 -8.11 -28.41
CA TYR A 679 -18.52 -7.13 -29.40
C TYR A 679 -17.08 -6.76 -29.10
N VAL A 680 -16.16 -7.14 -29.99
CA VAL A 680 -14.76 -6.69 -29.95
C VAL A 680 -14.63 -5.43 -30.78
N CYS A 681 -14.23 -4.35 -30.14
CA CYS A 681 -14.10 -3.03 -30.72
C CYS A 681 -12.68 -2.48 -30.53
N ARG A 682 -12.31 -1.55 -31.41
CA ARG A 682 -11.10 -0.73 -31.35
C ARG A 682 -11.43 0.62 -31.97
N ASP A 683 -11.07 1.71 -31.28
CA ASP A 683 -11.25 3.08 -31.77
C ASP A 683 -12.70 3.36 -32.25
N ASN A 684 -13.69 2.91 -31.45
CA ASN A 684 -15.13 3.01 -31.73
C ASN A 684 -15.63 2.20 -32.95
N THR A 685 -14.81 1.33 -33.53
CA THR A 685 -15.19 0.42 -34.61
C THR A 685 -15.22 -1.02 -34.08
N CYS A 686 -16.29 -1.76 -34.33
CA CYS A 686 -16.44 -3.13 -33.85
C CYS A 686 -16.44 -4.14 -35.01
N LYS A 687 -15.92 -5.34 -34.75
CA LYS A 687 -16.15 -6.51 -35.61
C LYS A 687 -17.61 -6.98 -35.47
N LEU A 688 -18.01 -7.93 -36.34
CA LEU A 688 -19.28 -8.63 -36.16
C LEU A 688 -19.32 -9.34 -34.79
N PRO A 689 -20.43 -9.29 -34.04
CA PRO A 689 -20.49 -9.93 -32.74
C PRO A 689 -20.33 -11.44 -32.83
N VAL A 690 -19.77 -12.02 -31.78
CA VAL A 690 -19.63 -13.47 -31.57
C VAL A 690 -20.32 -13.87 -30.27
N ASP A 691 -20.69 -15.14 -30.12
CA ASP A 691 -21.40 -15.68 -28.95
C ASP A 691 -20.48 -16.51 -28.03
N THR A 692 -19.21 -16.70 -28.41
CA THR A 692 -18.22 -17.49 -27.65
C THR A 692 -16.97 -16.69 -27.30
N VAL A 693 -16.34 -17.06 -26.18
CA VAL A 693 -15.08 -16.46 -25.73
C VAL A 693 -13.97 -16.74 -26.73
N GLU A 694 -13.91 -17.97 -27.27
CA GLU A 694 -12.94 -18.39 -28.27
C GLU A 694 -13.04 -17.51 -29.53
N GLY A 695 -14.26 -17.27 -30.03
CA GLY A 695 -14.48 -16.37 -31.16
C GLY A 695 -14.02 -14.93 -30.87
N ALA A 696 -14.21 -14.44 -29.66
CA ALA A 696 -13.76 -13.10 -29.28
C ALA A 696 -12.22 -13.02 -29.23
N LEU A 697 -11.55 -14.06 -28.72
CA LEU A 697 -10.09 -14.14 -28.69
C LEU A 697 -9.50 -14.22 -30.11
N GLU A 698 -10.13 -14.97 -31.02
CA GLU A 698 -9.75 -15.00 -32.44
C GLU A 698 -9.89 -13.62 -33.10
N GLN A 699 -10.91 -12.85 -32.74
CA GLN A 699 -11.07 -11.48 -33.24
C GLN A 699 -9.99 -10.53 -32.74
N LEU A 700 -9.53 -10.65 -31.49
CA LEU A 700 -8.44 -9.83 -30.96
C LEU A 700 -7.12 -10.07 -31.71
N GLN A 701 -6.86 -11.31 -32.13
CA GLN A 701 -5.66 -11.68 -32.89
C GLN A 701 -5.71 -11.19 -34.35
N ASN A 702 -6.90 -11.10 -34.94
CA ASN A 702 -7.12 -10.79 -36.36
C ASN A 702 -7.84 -9.44 -36.57
N PHE A 703 -7.70 -8.50 -35.63
CA PHE A 703 -8.45 -7.24 -35.66
C PHE A 703 -8.07 -6.35 -36.84
#